data_AF-A0A3L7UTP0-F1
#
_entry.id   AF-A0A3L7UTP0-F1
#
_cell.length_a   1.000
_cell.length_b   1.000
_cell.length_c   1.000
_cell.angle_alpha   90.00
_cell.angle_beta   90.00
_cell.angle_gamma   90.00
#
_symmetry.space_group_name_H-M   'P 1'
#
loop_
_entity.id
_entity.type
_entity.pdbx_description
1 polymer ?
#
loop_
_entity_poly.entity_id
_entity_poly.type
_entity_poly.pdbx_seq_one_letter_code
_entity_poly.pdbx_strand_id
1 'polypeptide(L)'
;MDGLNTQEASLPIAGRPSRWLTHGVALLLVLASAVTSLADEHLEGFEDEQPSWSLRQSDRTLEKDSQQTRLTNSKLAYRGNGVEQLVFRTTSGPTQLVLDHKLPVAQAIDDLKLKLHVRATGGAVRIGLRVVFPRQNDPRTPAKQLKTVLYGDSYTKVGSWQELKVGTSIKALQEEKRRLRAELRPTTLDLDQAVVDRVVLELSLDSGKTELLVDELRFGPFVKPVANGNIQLAQNAEDVARWPVSFQLDRLSVDGKPFFLRMLPYHGERVEDLRDAGFNVIWIPEAGDVDLQRSLKQQGLWAIAAPPQLRGSTGNTLSNESAGLLPIPRDRDNLLAWNLGVAVSPESQRSVLQWISQVKSADRERHRPIMIDVTGGERIYSRNTEMLGTSRHMFNSTMSFKTYRESLDQHRKLARPGTFLFTWLPTEPMPDVALQRKAAGRIPIIIEPEQIFLGAHSALAAGCRGLGFSLSESLDAKTPGASERRLAIGLLNLELSLLEDFLAAGTLVEQRPFEITAPSGSGIKSHDVAFRNSAISRADKDARLAAHKSGLLREARIRSELEAAVFRTDKATLLLPIWYEDDAQFVPGQLAAPGATIDVASVPETAFAYEVTTTRIAPLNSEPIPGGRRVKLPAFDTTAAIIVTSDPSVIADLKRKMETMQAQSARNWIELAKAKLNRVRIADDELTKLGAGQPDAPQLLAQARGMIQKAEGIFPGDALERAIAQAREAGQRKSPNSADVVQLRKRFDEAARYSQTAMQSLRILQKAHWETATHRLKSPVGSPHTLCFQTLPDHWRLIAMLGKSTTRASENLLTKGDFEVLDYPTLSRFGWQTVPTTLPTGVRAAVQVLTATGRDSRCLRLVAAPDTNNDPPNMLDVAPLTLTAPAIAVRAGQVLHISGWVRVASAVTGSFDGVTLSDNLTGRSGAWHWQEKREWQRFEMLREAYQDGPFALTITLHGLGEVQFDDLEVISHDPPGESQLATHSETATEPESKAGRFDFLKRFPKLPQLPK
;
A
#
# COMPACT_ATOMS: atom_id res chain seq x y z
N MET A 1 -30.28 -31.66 48.10
CA MET A 1 -28.91 -32.02 48.47
C MET A 1 -28.02 -30.86 48.05
N ASP A 2 -28.24 -29.67 48.61
CA ASP A 2 -27.91 -29.22 49.98
C ASP A 2 -26.43 -28.82 50.00
N GLY A 3 -25.99 -27.65 50.46
CA GLY A 3 -26.63 -26.46 51.04
C GLY A 3 -25.74 -25.25 50.71
N LEU A 4 -26.25 -24.02 50.62
CA LEU A 4 -26.77 -23.19 51.72
C LEU A 4 -25.82 -23.13 52.92
N ASN A 5 -25.20 -21.97 53.12
CA ASN A 5 -25.35 -21.08 54.29
C ASN A 5 -24.02 -20.36 54.62
N THR A 6 -23.92 -19.04 54.44
CA THR A 6 -24.44 -17.88 55.22
C THR A 6 -23.38 -17.32 56.16
N GLN A 7 -23.21 -16.00 56.11
CA GLN A 7 -23.07 -15.06 57.24
C GLN A 7 -22.79 -13.68 56.63
N GLU A 8 -23.27 -12.53 57.11
CA GLU A 8 -24.21 -12.11 58.15
C GLU A 8 -24.32 -10.58 58.04
N ALA A 9 -25.48 -10.00 58.43
CA ALA A 9 -25.76 -8.67 59.01
C ALA A 9 -24.98 -7.40 58.52
N SER A 10 -25.55 -6.20 58.28
CA SER A 10 -26.60 -5.46 59.00
C SER A 10 -26.95 -4.11 58.29
N LEU A 11 -28.27 -3.83 58.08
CA LEU A 11 -29.09 -2.58 58.24
C LEU A 11 -28.56 -1.15 57.85
N PRO A 12 -29.41 -0.11 57.67
CA PRO A 12 -30.70 0.02 56.94
C PRO A 12 -30.97 1.42 56.24
N ILE A 13 -32.15 1.56 55.61
CA ILE A 13 -32.95 2.80 55.32
C ILE A 13 -32.83 3.51 53.93
N ALA A 14 -34.01 3.55 53.27
CA ALA A 14 -34.60 4.50 52.29
C ALA A 14 -34.06 4.62 50.84
N GLY A 15 -34.92 4.30 49.86
CA GLY A 15 -34.83 4.85 48.50
C GLY A 15 -35.58 4.11 47.37
N ARG A 16 -36.73 4.68 46.97
CA ARG A 16 -37.40 4.65 45.64
C ARG A 16 -38.25 3.44 45.17
N PRO A 17 -39.49 3.68 44.65
CA PRO A 17 -40.32 2.66 44.01
C PRO A 17 -40.05 2.47 42.50
N SER A 18 -40.12 1.20 42.10
CA SER A 18 -40.48 0.59 40.80
C SER A 18 -40.21 1.31 39.45
N ARG A 19 -39.35 0.67 38.66
CA ARG A 19 -38.88 0.95 37.28
C ARG A 19 -39.92 0.83 36.14
N TRP A 20 -41.22 0.77 36.42
CA TRP A 20 -42.26 0.64 35.39
C TRP A 20 -42.94 1.95 34.98
N LEU A 21 -42.69 3.07 35.69
CA LEU A 21 -43.13 4.41 35.27
C LEU A 21 -42.07 5.22 34.52
N THR A 22 -40.79 4.81 34.56
CA THR A 22 -39.68 5.54 33.91
C THR A 22 -39.54 5.25 32.42
N HIS A 23 -40.08 4.15 31.91
CA HIS A 23 -40.07 3.84 30.47
C HIS A 23 -41.16 4.61 29.70
N GLY A 24 -42.29 4.95 30.35
CA GLY A 24 -43.32 5.81 29.74
C GLY A 24 -42.91 7.28 29.65
N VAL A 25 -42.21 7.79 30.66
CA VAL A 25 -41.78 9.20 30.71
C VAL A 25 -40.51 9.45 29.87
N ALA A 26 -39.61 8.48 29.76
CA ALA A 26 -38.44 8.60 28.86
C ALA A 26 -38.83 8.49 27.37
N LEU A 27 -39.85 7.68 27.02
CA LEU A 27 -40.36 7.64 25.64
C LEU A 27 -41.10 8.95 25.29
N LEU A 28 -41.82 9.56 26.24
CA LEU A 28 -42.45 10.88 26.06
C LEU A 28 -41.45 12.05 26.03
N LEU A 29 -40.31 11.97 26.75
CA LEU A 29 -39.25 13.00 26.70
C LEU A 29 -38.30 12.86 25.51
N VAL A 30 -38.09 11.64 24.99
CA VAL A 30 -37.35 11.42 23.73
C VAL A 30 -38.21 11.75 22.51
N LEU A 31 -39.54 11.58 22.59
CA LEU A 31 -40.48 12.13 21.60
C LEU A 31 -40.65 13.65 21.68
N ALA A 32 -40.35 14.28 22.82
CA ALA A 32 -40.40 15.75 22.98
C ALA A 32 -39.10 16.49 22.59
N SER A 33 -38.00 15.76 22.30
CA SER A 33 -36.72 16.36 21.86
C SER A 33 -36.39 16.10 20.39
N ALA A 34 -37.21 15.30 19.69
CA ALA A 34 -37.26 15.32 18.24
C ALA A 34 -38.03 16.57 17.83
N VAL A 35 -37.32 17.63 17.45
CA VAL A 35 -37.93 18.69 16.62
C VAL A 35 -38.33 18.01 15.32
N THR A 36 -39.56 17.51 15.29
CA THR A 36 -40.21 17.09 14.06
C THR A 36 -40.25 18.34 13.19
N SER A 37 -39.41 18.41 12.16
CA SER A 37 -39.53 19.43 11.13
C SER A 37 -40.77 19.09 10.31
N LEU A 38 -41.94 19.32 10.88
CA LEU A 38 -43.21 19.25 10.18
C LEU A 38 -43.14 20.29 9.05
N ALA A 39 -43.42 19.83 7.84
CA ALA A 39 -43.67 20.72 6.72
C ALA A 39 -44.84 21.62 7.11
N ASP A 40 -44.58 22.93 7.20
CA ASP A 40 -45.58 23.94 7.51
C ASP A 40 -46.14 24.50 6.19
N GLU A 41 -47.37 24.99 6.21
CA GLU A 41 -47.99 25.69 5.09
C GLU A 41 -48.49 27.04 5.56
N HIS A 42 -48.23 28.08 4.78
CA HIS A 42 -48.65 29.43 5.08
C HIS A 42 -49.71 29.88 4.06
N LEU A 43 -50.87 30.25 4.58
CA LEU A 43 -51.98 30.81 3.82
C LEU A 43 -52.21 32.25 4.29
N GLU A 44 -52.18 33.20 3.36
CA GLU A 44 -52.54 34.59 3.58
C GLU A 44 -53.75 34.92 2.69
N GLY A 45 -54.88 35.21 3.34
CA GLY A 45 -56.17 35.49 2.70
C GLY A 45 -56.53 36.99 2.61
N PHE A 46 -55.65 37.89 3.06
CA PHE A 46 -55.82 39.34 2.93
C PHE A 46 -57.10 39.93 3.58
N GLU A 47 -57.60 39.33 4.66
CA GLU A 47 -58.85 39.74 5.35
C GLU A 47 -58.67 40.86 6.42
N ASP A 48 -57.44 41.09 6.91
CA ASP A 48 -57.17 42.15 7.90
C ASP A 48 -57.22 43.55 7.28
N GLU A 49 -57.31 44.65 8.04
CA GLU A 49 -57.43 46.01 7.46
C GLU A 49 -56.09 46.63 6.98
N GLN A 50 -54.93 46.02 7.30
CA GLN A 50 -53.62 46.57 6.94
C GLN A 50 -53.04 45.98 5.64
N PRO A 51 -52.50 46.81 4.73
CA PRO A 51 -51.85 46.32 3.53
C PRO A 51 -50.53 45.61 3.86
N SER A 52 -50.27 44.47 3.24
CA SER A 52 -49.10 43.61 3.52
C SER A 52 -48.03 43.63 2.43
N TRP A 53 -48.33 44.13 1.24
CA TRP A 53 -47.33 44.36 0.18
C TRP A 53 -46.57 45.66 0.40
N SER A 54 -45.33 45.76 -0.07
CA SER A 54 -44.58 47.02 -0.01
C SER A 54 -43.82 47.30 -1.29
N LEU A 55 -43.86 48.57 -1.74
CA LEU A 55 -43.12 49.02 -2.92
C LEU A 55 -41.65 49.22 -2.56
N ARG A 56 -40.76 48.46 -3.20
CA ARG A 56 -39.31 48.46 -2.91
C ARG A 56 -38.48 49.33 -3.83
N GLN A 57 -38.84 49.38 -5.11
CA GLN A 57 -38.09 50.10 -6.13
C GLN A 57 -39.06 50.66 -7.17
N SER A 58 -38.91 51.94 -7.49
CA SER A 58 -39.62 52.62 -8.57
C SER A 58 -38.65 53.50 -9.36
N ASP A 59 -38.63 53.36 -10.67
CA ASP A 59 -38.02 54.37 -11.54
C ASP A 59 -38.86 55.66 -11.48
N ARG A 60 -38.21 56.82 -11.43
CA ARG A 60 -38.71 58.16 -11.01
C ARG A 60 -39.88 58.78 -11.83
N THR A 61 -40.96 58.04 -12.11
CA THR A 61 -42.09 58.46 -12.97
C THR A 61 -43.48 58.21 -12.38
N LEU A 62 -43.59 57.80 -11.11
CA LEU A 62 -44.87 57.68 -10.41
C LEU A 62 -45.39 59.05 -9.94
N GLU A 63 -46.66 59.35 -10.20
CA GLU A 63 -47.35 60.46 -9.53
C GLU A 63 -47.46 60.18 -8.02
N LYS A 64 -47.46 61.24 -7.20
CA LYS A 64 -47.52 61.21 -5.72
C LYS A 64 -48.79 60.55 -5.13
N ASP A 65 -49.67 59.99 -5.96
CA ASP A 65 -51.03 59.54 -5.62
C ASP A 65 -51.20 58.01 -5.79
N SER A 66 -50.12 57.22 -5.70
CA SER A 66 -50.24 55.76 -5.64
C SER A 66 -50.85 55.34 -4.31
N GLN A 67 -52.10 54.87 -4.35
CA GLN A 67 -52.83 54.40 -3.18
C GLN A 67 -52.72 52.89 -3.08
N GLN A 68 -52.23 52.43 -1.95
CA GLN A 68 -52.32 51.04 -1.52
C GLN A 68 -53.38 50.97 -0.43
N THR A 69 -54.42 50.19 -0.66
CA THR A 69 -55.53 50.07 0.27
C THR A 69 -56.03 48.64 0.25
N ARG A 70 -56.33 48.10 1.43
CA ARG A 70 -57.03 46.83 1.52
C ARG A 70 -58.53 47.11 1.52
N LEU A 71 -59.25 46.46 0.63
CA LEU A 71 -60.69 46.66 0.48
C LEU A 71 -61.43 45.45 1.03
N THR A 72 -62.36 45.69 1.93
CA THR A 72 -63.38 44.70 2.27
C THR A 72 -64.51 44.82 1.25
N ASN A 73 -64.43 44.05 0.16
CA ASN A 73 -65.44 44.06 -0.89
C ASN A 73 -65.57 42.66 -1.51
N SER A 74 -66.62 41.94 -1.12
CA SER A 74 -66.91 40.58 -1.59
C SER A 74 -67.15 40.46 -3.11
N LYS A 75 -67.41 41.58 -3.81
CA LYS A 75 -67.52 41.59 -5.28
C LYS A 75 -66.17 41.70 -5.99
N LEU A 76 -65.12 42.14 -5.30
CA LEU A 76 -63.76 42.30 -5.85
C LEU A 76 -62.81 41.19 -5.38
N ALA A 77 -63.02 40.62 -4.20
CA ALA A 77 -62.24 39.51 -3.67
C ALA A 77 -62.36 38.25 -4.55
N TYR A 78 -61.27 37.49 -4.67
CA TYR A 78 -61.28 36.17 -5.30
C TYR A 78 -61.90 35.15 -4.36
N ARG A 79 -61.57 35.22 -3.07
CA ARG A 79 -62.12 34.32 -2.04
C ARG A 79 -62.20 35.02 -0.68
N GLY A 80 -63.38 35.02 -0.07
CA GLY A 80 -63.62 35.72 1.18
C GLY A 80 -64.18 37.12 0.94
N ASN A 81 -63.85 38.07 1.83
CA ASN A 81 -64.34 39.45 1.75
C ASN A 81 -63.20 40.47 1.58
N GLY A 82 -61.95 40.08 1.81
CA GLY A 82 -60.76 40.94 1.72
C GLY A 82 -60.03 40.81 0.38
N VAL A 83 -59.54 41.92 -0.15
CA VAL A 83 -58.61 41.93 -1.28
C VAL A 83 -57.64 43.08 -1.11
N GLU A 84 -56.37 42.86 -1.44
CA GLU A 84 -55.40 43.95 -1.44
C GLU A 84 -55.35 44.60 -2.82
N GLN A 85 -55.66 45.90 -2.87
CA GLN A 85 -55.70 46.69 -4.09
C GLN A 85 -54.55 47.70 -4.10
N LEU A 86 -53.80 47.68 -5.21
CA LEU A 86 -52.76 48.65 -5.51
C LEU A 86 -53.09 49.38 -6.79
N VAL A 87 -53.23 50.70 -6.71
CA VAL A 87 -53.54 51.56 -7.87
C VAL A 87 -52.33 52.43 -8.19
N PHE A 88 -51.82 52.26 -9.40
CA PHE A 88 -50.68 53.00 -9.93
C PHE A 88 -51.14 53.96 -11.03
N ARG A 89 -50.60 55.19 -11.04
CA ARG A 89 -50.75 56.16 -12.13
C ARG A 89 -49.37 56.55 -12.66
N THR A 90 -49.16 56.33 -13.95
CA THR A 90 -47.89 56.57 -14.66
C THR A 90 -48.12 57.61 -15.76
N THR A 91 -47.28 58.65 -15.80
CA THR A 91 -47.47 59.81 -16.71
C THR A 91 -46.68 59.73 -18.02
N SER A 92 -45.58 58.95 -18.09
CA SER A 92 -44.83 58.76 -19.34
C SER A 92 -43.93 57.52 -19.33
N GLY A 93 -44.00 56.71 -20.40
CA GLY A 93 -43.11 55.57 -20.67
C GLY A 93 -43.41 54.29 -19.87
N PRO A 94 -42.82 53.15 -20.26
CA PRO A 94 -42.91 51.92 -19.47
C PRO A 94 -42.15 52.07 -18.15
N THR A 95 -42.85 51.98 -17.02
CA THR A 95 -42.27 52.09 -15.67
C THR A 95 -42.12 50.70 -15.05
N GLN A 96 -40.92 50.35 -14.60
CA GLN A 96 -40.69 49.12 -13.84
C GLN A 96 -40.86 49.36 -12.33
N LEU A 97 -41.65 48.50 -11.69
CA LEU A 97 -41.89 48.51 -10.25
C LEU A 97 -41.63 47.13 -9.65
N VAL A 98 -41.11 47.12 -8.43
CA VAL A 98 -40.91 45.89 -7.66
C VAL A 98 -41.68 45.99 -6.34
N LEU A 99 -42.70 45.14 -6.19
CA LEU A 99 -43.43 44.95 -4.93
C LEU A 99 -42.88 43.71 -4.21
N ASP A 100 -42.79 43.75 -2.89
CA ASP A 100 -42.48 42.56 -2.09
C ASP A 100 -43.47 42.33 -0.95
N HIS A 101 -43.65 41.07 -0.58
CA HIS A 101 -44.45 40.64 0.56
C HIS A 101 -43.62 39.70 1.43
N LYS A 102 -43.67 39.89 2.75
CA LYS A 102 -42.89 39.10 3.71
C LYS A 102 -43.48 37.70 3.83
N LEU A 103 -42.64 36.67 3.69
CA LEU A 103 -43.03 35.29 3.94
C LEU A 103 -42.41 34.80 5.25
N PRO A 104 -42.94 33.72 5.85
CA PRO A 104 -42.18 32.92 6.80
C PRO A 104 -40.85 32.48 6.16
N VAL A 105 -39.74 32.58 6.91
CA VAL A 105 -38.44 32.17 6.39
C VAL A 105 -38.47 30.64 6.21
N ALA A 106 -38.17 30.20 5.00
CA ALA A 106 -38.19 28.79 4.59
C ALA A 106 -36.85 28.38 4.00
N GLN A 107 -36.42 27.15 4.25
CA GLN A 107 -35.28 26.57 3.53
C GLN A 107 -35.68 26.31 2.06
N ALA A 108 -34.82 26.68 1.11
CA ALA A 108 -35.05 26.42 -0.31
C ALA A 108 -34.88 24.91 -0.59
N ILE A 109 -36.00 24.20 -0.70
CA ILE A 109 -36.10 22.77 -1.01
C ILE A 109 -36.86 22.58 -2.32
N ASP A 110 -36.71 21.43 -2.97
CA ASP A 110 -37.30 21.18 -4.29
C ASP A 110 -38.84 21.29 -4.29
N ASP A 111 -39.47 20.88 -3.20
CA ASP A 111 -40.94 20.85 -3.05
C ASP A 111 -41.56 22.21 -2.68
N LEU A 112 -40.75 23.23 -2.37
CA LEU A 112 -41.24 24.54 -1.94
C LEU A 112 -41.91 25.28 -3.10
N LYS A 113 -43.21 25.54 -2.97
CA LYS A 113 -44.04 26.22 -3.98
C LYS A 113 -44.80 27.38 -3.36
N LEU A 114 -44.99 28.42 -4.16
CA LEU A 114 -45.87 29.54 -3.88
C LEU A 114 -46.90 29.68 -4.99
N LYS A 115 -48.15 29.92 -4.60
CA LYS A 115 -49.27 30.24 -5.48
C LYS A 115 -49.90 31.55 -5.03
N LEU A 116 -50.21 32.42 -5.97
CA LEU A 116 -50.82 33.72 -5.71
C LEU A 116 -51.88 34.02 -6.76
N HIS A 117 -53.06 34.46 -6.36
CA HIS A 117 -54.06 34.94 -7.30
C HIS A 117 -53.86 36.44 -7.52
N VAL A 118 -53.80 36.82 -8.80
CA VAL A 118 -53.56 38.20 -9.22
C VAL A 118 -54.54 38.58 -10.32
N ARG A 119 -55.07 39.81 -10.26
CA ARG A 119 -55.86 40.42 -11.32
C ARG A 119 -55.33 41.83 -11.57
N ALA A 120 -54.91 42.13 -12.79
CA ALA A 120 -54.41 43.45 -13.16
C ALA A 120 -55.19 44.02 -14.36
N THR A 121 -55.48 45.32 -14.34
CA THR A 121 -56.19 46.00 -15.45
C THR A 121 -55.27 46.38 -16.62
N GLY A 122 -53.95 46.25 -16.45
CA GLY A 122 -52.93 46.55 -17.46
C GLY A 122 -51.52 46.23 -16.94
N GLY A 123 -50.52 46.28 -17.83
CA GLY A 123 -49.11 45.99 -17.51
C GLY A 123 -48.77 44.50 -17.44
N ALA A 124 -47.46 44.20 -17.49
CA ALA A 124 -46.93 42.85 -17.34
C ALA A 124 -46.54 42.61 -15.87
N VAL A 125 -47.09 41.57 -15.24
CA VAL A 125 -46.77 41.18 -13.86
C VAL A 125 -46.06 39.84 -13.87
N ARG A 126 -44.94 39.73 -13.16
CA ARG A 126 -44.20 38.47 -13.00
C ARG A 126 -43.95 38.17 -11.53
N ILE A 127 -44.19 36.92 -11.12
CA ILE A 127 -43.95 36.48 -9.74
C ILE A 127 -42.54 35.94 -9.55
N GLY A 128 -41.96 36.15 -8.37
CA GLY A 128 -40.66 35.62 -8.00
C GLY A 128 -40.51 35.35 -6.51
N LEU A 129 -39.55 34.50 -6.14
CA LEU A 129 -39.14 34.23 -4.76
C LEU A 129 -37.77 34.82 -4.50
N ARG A 130 -37.65 35.62 -3.43
CA ARG A 130 -36.34 36.12 -3.02
C ARG A 130 -35.59 35.05 -2.24
N VAL A 131 -34.46 34.65 -2.79
CA VAL A 131 -33.51 33.73 -2.18
C VAL A 131 -32.37 34.51 -1.55
N VAL A 132 -32.09 34.25 -0.28
CA VAL A 132 -30.99 34.81 0.48
C VAL A 132 -29.98 33.69 0.78
N PHE A 133 -28.69 33.99 0.65
CA PHE A 133 -27.59 33.09 1.03
C PHE A 133 -27.00 33.56 2.36
N PRO A 134 -27.40 32.98 3.51
CA PRO A 134 -27.08 33.55 4.82
C PRO A 134 -25.59 33.58 5.15
N ARG A 135 -24.82 32.65 4.56
CA ARG A 135 -23.38 32.46 4.79
C ARG A 135 -22.48 33.25 3.84
N GLN A 136 -23.06 33.91 2.84
CA GLN A 136 -22.30 34.63 1.82
C GLN A 136 -22.66 36.11 1.83
N ASN A 137 -21.67 36.93 2.15
CA ASN A 137 -21.77 38.38 1.92
C ASN A 137 -21.66 38.67 0.42
N ASP A 138 -22.41 39.65 -0.07
CA ASP A 138 -22.36 40.07 -1.46
C ASP A 138 -20.98 40.68 -1.74
N PRO A 139 -20.16 40.12 -2.65
CA PRO A 139 -18.84 40.65 -2.96
C PRO A 139 -18.88 42.12 -3.45
N ARG A 140 -20.02 42.56 -4.00
CA ARG A 140 -20.23 43.95 -4.45
C ARG A 140 -20.53 44.89 -3.28
N THR A 141 -21.11 44.37 -2.20
CA THR A 141 -21.46 45.11 -0.99
C THR A 141 -21.21 44.27 0.26
N PRO A 142 -19.95 44.18 0.75
CA PRO A 142 -19.53 43.20 1.78
C PRO A 142 -20.31 43.24 3.11
N ALA A 143 -21.02 44.34 3.40
CA ALA A 143 -21.86 44.50 4.58
C ALA A 143 -23.29 43.90 4.45
N LYS A 144 -23.66 43.36 3.28
CA LYS A 144 -24.99 42.80 3.02
C LYS A 144 -24.85 41.35 2.55
N GLN A 145 -25.79 40.50 2.95
CA GLN A 145 -25.89 39.12 2.44
C GLN A 145 -26.23 39.12 0.94
N LEU A 146 -25.69 38.13 0.22
CA LEU A 146 -25.98 37.90 -1.19
C LEU A 146 -27.43 37.45 -1.36
N LYS A 147 -28.14 38.10 -2.29
CA LYS A 147 -29.55 37.86 -2.58
C LYS A 147 -29.77 37.71 -4.07
N THR A 148 -30.74 36.88 -4.43
CA THR A 148 -31.24 36.78 -5.81
C THR A 148 -32.75 36.52 -5.82
N VAL A 149 -33.38 36.62 -6.97
CA VAL A 149 -34.82 36.35 -7.17
C VAL A 149 -34.96 35.22 -8.19
N LEU A 150 -35.68 34.17 -7.79
CA LEU A 150 -36.10 33.09 -8.68
C LEU A 150 -37.47 33.43 -9.25
N TYR A 151 -37.55 33.70 -10.54
CA TYR A 151 -38.79 34.07 -11.20
C TYR A 151 -39.60 32.87 -11.68
N GLY A 152 -40.92 32.94 -11.51
CA GLY A 152 -41.89 31.97 -12.01
C GLY A 152 -42.77 32.55 -13.10
N ASP A 153 -44.06 32.23 -13.02
CA ASP A 153 -45.07 32.57 -14.02
C ASP A 153 -45.24 34.08 -14.23
N SER A 154 -45.70 34.44 -15.42
CA SER A 154 -46.12 35.80 -15.76
C SER A 154 -47.64 35.86 -15.95
N TYR A 155 -48.23 36.98 -15.55
CA TYR A 155 -49.63 37.30 -15.77
C TYR A 155 -49.90 37.57 -17.25
N THR A 156 -50.94 36.94 -17.79
CA THR A 156 -51.30 37.03 -19.21
C THR A 156 -52.77 37.33 -19.43
N LYS A 157 -53.64 37.15 -18.42
CA LYS A 157 -55.10 37.29 -18.54
C LYS A 157 -55.61 38.65 -18.05
N VAL A 158 -55.25 39.73 -18.75
CA VAL A 158 -55.61 41.12 -18.38
C VAL A 158 -57.10 41.26 -18.01
N GLY A 159 -57.36 41.86 -16.85
CA GLY A 159 -58.70 42.13 -16.34
C GLY A 159 -59.37 40.95 -15.63
N SER A 160 -58.78 39.74 -15.64
CA SER A 160 -59.30 38.53 -14.99
C SER A 160 -58.36 38.01 -13.89
N TRP A 161 -58.90 37.27 -12.92
CA TRP A 161 -58.08 36.57 -11.93
C TRP A 161 -57.27 35.44 -12.56
N GLN A 162 -55.98 35.36 -12.22
CA GLN A 162 -55.07 34.31 -12.65
C GLN A 162 -54.20 33.84 -11.47
N GLU A 163 -54.07 32.53 -11.30
CA GLU A 163 -53.12 31.92 -10.37
C GLU A 163 -51.71 31.95 -10.97
N LEU A 164 -50.77 32.62 -10.30
CA LEU A 164 -49.35 32.64 -10.64
C LEU A 164 -48.56 31.70 -9.72
N LYS A 165 -47.66 30.90 -10.28
CA LYS A 165 -46.85 29.92 -9.54
C LYS A 165 -45.37 30.22 -9.63
N VAL A 166 -44.67 29.95 -8.53
CA VAL A 166 -43.21 29.96 -8.46
C VAL A 166 -42.74 28.96 -7.42
N GLY A 167 -41.57 28.35 -7.61
CA GLY A 167 -41.00 27.40 -6.66
C GLY A 167 -39.49 27.31 -6.77
N THR A 168 -38.86 26.64 -5.80
CA THR A 168 -37.40 26.48 -5.75
C THR A 168 -36.95 25.12 -6.25
N SER A 169 -37.24 24.82 -7.53
CA SER A 169 -36.80 23.55 -8.12
C SER A 169 -35.27 23.45 -8.12
N ILE A 170 -34.74 22.23 -7.95
CA ILE A 170 -33.29 21.96 -7.96
C ILE A 170 -32.66 22.54 -9.22
N LYS A 171 -33.33 22.39 -10.37
CA LYS A 171 -32.85 22.90 -11.66
C LYS A 171 -32.75 24.43 -11.67
N ALA A 172 -33.82 25.14 -11.28
CA ALA A 172 -33.83 26.60 -11.27
C ALA A 172 -32.80 27.18 -10.28
N LEU A 173 -32.66 26.56 -9.10
CA LEU A 173 -31.71 26.99 -8.10
C LEU A 173 -30.24 26.74 -8.55
N GLN A 174 -29.95 25.63 -9.21
CA GLN A 174 -28.60 25.34 -9.73
C GLN A 174 -28.23 26.24 -10.91
N GLU A 175 -29.17 26.52 -11.82
CA GLU A 175 -28.96 27.46 -12.93
C GLU A 175 -28.63 28.86 -12.41
N GLU A 176 -29.35 29.31 -11.38
CA GLU A 176 -29.12 30.60 -10.75
C GLU A 176 -27.80 30.65 -9.95
N LYS A 177 -27.45 29.59 -9.21
CA LYS A 177 -26.13 29.48 -8.56
C LYS A 177 -24.99 29.52 -9.58
N ARG A 178 -25.17 28.87 -10.74
CA ARG A 178 -24.19 28.90 -11.83
C ARG A 178 -24.06 30.30 -12.42
N ARG A 179 -25.18 31.01 -12.59
CA ARG A 179 -25.18 32.41 -13.05
C ARG A 179 -24.43 33.32 -12.07
N LEU A 180 -24.72 33.23 -10.77
CA LEU A 180 -24.02 34.01 -9.73
C LEU A 180 -22.50 33.72 -9.71
N ARG A 181 -22.10 32.46 -9.87
CA ARG A 181 -20.68 32.07 -9.98
C ARG A 181 -19.99 32.58 -11.25
N ALA A 182 -20.75 32.86 -12.31
CA ALA A 182 -20.22 33.43 -13.54
C ALA A 182 -20.12 34.97 -13.43
N GLU A 183 -21.13 35.60 -12.84
CA GLU A 183 -21.23 37.06 -12.69
C GLU A 183 -20.20 37.62 -11.69
N LEU A 184 -19.91 36.91 -10.60
CA LEU A 184 -19.09 37.39 -9.49
C LEU A 184 -17.66 36.81 -9.46
N ARG A 185 -17.14 36.34 -10.61
CA ARG A 185 -15.74 35.90 -10.72
C ARG A 185 -14.78 37.07 -10.45
N PRO A 186 -13.64 36.85 -9.79
CA PRO A 186 -12.98 35.57 -9.49
C PRO A 186 -13.25 34.98 -8.09
N THR A 187 -14.26 35.44 -7.34
CA THR A 187 -14.46 35.05 -5.94
C THR A 187 -15.14 33.69 -5.80
N THR A 188 -14.61 32.82 -4.92
CA THR A 188 -15.27 31.57 -4.51
C THR A 188 -16.50 31.90 -3.64
N LEU A 189 -17.70 31.44 -4.03
CA LEU A 189 -18.96 31.74 -3.33
C LEU A 189 -19.49 30.53 -2.57
N ASP A 190 -19.84 30.71 -1.28
CA ASP A 190 -20.61 29.75 -0.47
C ASP A 190 -22.12 29.96 -0.73
N LEU A 191 -22.69 29.16 -1.62
CA LEU A 191 -24.11 29.26 -1.99
C LEU A 191 -24.96 28.19 -1.30
N ASP A 192 -24.51 27.62 -0.18
CA ASP A 192 -25.23 26.59 0.55
C ASP A 192 -26.22 27.19 1.57
N GLN A 193 -27.17 26.37 2.01
CA GLN A 193 -28.26 26.77 2.91
C GLN A 193 -29.07 28.00 2.45
N ALA A 194 -29.39 28.04 1.16
CA ALA A 194 -30.28 29.05 0.59
C ALA A 194 -31.63 29.07 1.31
N VAL A 195 -32.11 30.26 1.67
CA VAL A 195 -33.41 30.47 2.32
C VAL A 195 -34.28 31.41 1.50
N VAL A 196 -35.59 31.18 1.52
CA VAL A 196 -36.61 32.05 0.94
C VAL A 196 -37.27 32.84 2.06
N ASP A 197 -37.36 34.16 1.91
CA ASP A 197 -37.92 35.03 2.95
C ASP A 197 -38.98 36.01 2.44
N ARG A 198 -39.12 36.17 1.12
CA ARG A 198 -40.12 37.05 0.48
C ARG A 198 -40.60 36.52 -0.86
N VAL A 199 -41.83 36.88 -1.21
CA VAL A 199 -42.31 36.88 -2.59
C VAL A 199 -42.16 38.28 -3.18
N VAL A 200 -41.88 38.34 -4.47
CA VAL A 200 -41.66 39.57 -5.23
C VAL A 200 -42.60 39.56 -6.43
N LEU A 201 -43.25 40.68 -6.70
CA LEU A 201 -43.94 40.94 -7.97
C LEU A 201 -43.18 42.03 -8.72
N GLU A 202 -42.75 41.70 -9.92
CA GLU A 202 -42.14 42.64 -10.85
C GLU A 202 -43.20 43.08 -11.85
N LEU A 203 -43.45 44.39 -11.92
CA LEU A 203 -44.44 44.99 -12.78
C LEU A 203 -43.77 45.87 -13.82
N SER A 204 -44.18 45.74 -15.07
CA SER A 204 -43.91 46.71 -16.13
C SER A 204 -45.23 47.39 -16.49
N LEU A 205 -45.37 48.66 -16.12
CA LEU A 205 -46.58 49.45 -16.30
C LEU A 205 -46.45 50.35 -17.52
N ASP A 206 -47.47 50.37 -18.37
CA ASP A 206 -47.60 51.36 -19.44
C ASP A 206 -48.17 52.69 -18.90
N SER A 207 -48.16 53.76 -19.69
CA SER A 207 -48.74 55.05 -19.29
C SER A 207 -50.25 54.95 -19.05
N GLY A 208 -50.73 55.35 -17.87
CA GLY A 208 -52.15 55.34 -17.50
C GLY A 208 -52.41 54.87 -16.07
N LYS A 209 -53.68 54.58 -15.76
CA LYS A 209 -54.09 54.01 -14.47
C LYS A 209 -54.05 52.48 -14.56
N THR A 210 -53.19 51.85 -13.76
CA THR A 210 -53.16 50.39 -13.59
C THR A 210 -53.62 50.01 -12.18
N GLU A 211 -54.58 49.11 -12.09
CA GLU A 211 -55.05 48.53 -10.84
C GLU A 211 -54.60 47.07 -10.76
N LEU A 212 -53.97 46.72 -9.64
CA LEU A 212 -53.53 45.37 -9.29
C LEU A 212 -54.29 44.93 -8.04
N LEU A 213 -55.02 43.82 -8.16
CA LEU A 213 -55.68 43.12 -7.08
C LEU A 213 -54.92 41.82 -6.80
N VAL A 214 -54.63 41.56 -5.53
CA VAL A 214 -53.93 40.38 -5.06
C VAL A 214 -54.74 39.70 -3.97
N ASP A 215 -54.87 38.37 -4.06
CA ASP A 215 -55.65 37.56 -3.12
C ASP A 215 -55.09 36.11 -3.04
N GLU A 216 -55.46 35.40 -1.98
CA GLU A 216 -55.17 33.98 -1.69
C GLU A 216 -53.72 33.55 -2.00
N LEU A 217 -52.78 33.97 -1.14
CA LEU A 217 -51.38 33.56 -1.18
C LEU A 217 -51.19 32.26 -0.41
N ARG A 218 -50.69 31.22 -1.09
CA ARG A 218 -50.34 29.93 -0.50
C ARG A 218 -48.86 29.64 -0.66
N PHE A 219 -48.16 29.39 0.43
CA PHE A 219 -46.73 29.11 0.46
C PHE A 219 -46.45 27.83 1.26
N GLY A 220 -45.95 26.81 0.58
CA GLY A 220 -45.60 25.52 1.19
C GLY A 220 -45.60 24.36 0.21
N PRO A 221 -45.28 23.15 0.67
CA PRO A 221 -44.77 22.83 2.02
C PRO A 221 -43.38 23.45 2.25
N PHE A 222 -43.13 23.97 3.45
CA PHE A 222 -41.83 24.55 3.79
C PHE A 222 -41.29 24.09 5.14
N VAL A 223 -39.96 24.08 5.25
CA VAL A 223 -39.25 23.78 6.49
C VAL A 223 -38.63 25.07 7.02
N LYS A 224 -38.92 25.41 8.28
CA LYS A 224 -38.29 26.56 8.95
C LYS A 224 -36.78 26.30 9.02
N PRO A 225 -35.92 27.23 8.60
CA PRO A 225 -34.49 27.05 8.73
C PRO A 225 -34.15 26.85 10.20
N VAL A 226 -33.38 25.81 10.51
CA VAL A 226 -32.93 25.54 11.87
C VAL A 226 -32.12 26.76 12.32
N ALA A 227 -32.71 27.56 13.21
CA ALA A 227 -32.05 28.68 13.84
C ALA A 227 -30.98 28.10 14.78
N ASN A 228 -29.78 27.86 14.26
CA ASN A 228 -28.61 27.80 15.11
C ASN A 228 -28.49 29.20 15.73
N GLY A 229 -28.77 29.27 17.03
CA GLY A 229 -28.85 30.52 17.78
C GLY A 229 -27.62 31.40 17.57
N ASN A 230 -27.87 32.70 17.57
CA ASN A 230 -26.90 33.78 17.82
C ASN A 230 -25.45 33.47 17.45
N ILE A 231 -25.11 33.66 16.17
CA ILE A 231 -23.75 34.04 15.81
C ILE A 231 -23.62 35.52 16.15
N GLN A 232 -23.43 35.81 17.44
CA GLN A 232 -22.46 36.83 17.79
C GLN A 232 -21.18 36.44 17.06
N LEU A 233 -20.54 37.42 16.41
CA LEU A 233 -19.15 37.36 16.01
C LEU A 233 -18.31 37.10 17.26
N ALA A 234 -18.30 35.84 17.69
CA ALA A 234 -17.26 35.29 18.51
C ALA A 234 -16.07 35.21 17.58
N GLN A 235 -15.03 35.96 17.92
CA GLN A 235 -13.66 35.72 17.51
C GLN A 235 -13.13 34.37 18.04
N ASN A 236 -14.00 33.35 18.13
CA ASN A 236 -13.72 31.95 18.41
C ASN A 236 -14.25 31.12 17.22
N ALA A 237 -13.87 31.51 16.00
CA ALA A 237 -13.82 30.62 14.85
C ALA A 237 -12.49 29.82 14.88
N GLU A 238 -12.10 29.36 16.07
CA GLU A 238 -11.09 28.33 16.25
C GLU A 238 -11.83 27.05 16.67
N ASP A 239 -11.50 25.95 15.99
CA ASP A 239 -11.86 24.56 16.30
C ASP A 239 -13.25 24.00 15.91
N VAL A 240 -13.63 24.14 14.63
CA VAL A 240 -14.09 22.91 13.93
C VAL A 240 -12.85 22.35 13.24
N ALA A 241 -12.17 21.41 13.90
CA ALA A 241 -10.95 20.79 13.40
C ALA A 241 -11.15 20.30 11.95
N ARG A 242 -10.55 21.03 11.01
CA ARG A 242 -10.52 20.64 9.60
C ARG A 242 -9.92 19.24 9.50
N TRP A 243 -10.51 18.36 8.70
CA TRP A 243 -9.97 17.02 8.49
C TRP A 243 -8.49 17.14 8.03
N PRO A 244 -7.53 16.58 8.78
CA PRO A 244 -6.10 16.88 8.57
C PRO A 244 -5.49 16.12 7.39
N VAL A 245 -6.18 15.08 6.90
CA VAL A 245 -5.71 14.23 5.82
C VAL A 245 -6.16 14.82 4.49
N SER A 246 -5.22 15.04 3.59
CA SER A 246 -5.52 15.49 2.23
C SER A 246 -4.72 14.71 1.19
N PHE A 247 -5.33 14.52 0.03
CA PHE A 247 -4.79 13.72 -1.06
C PHE A 247 -4.71 14.57 -2.32
N GLN A 248 -3.52 14.68 -2.91
CA GLN A 248 -3.29 15.42 -4.16
C GLN A 248 -2.53 14.52 -5.14
N LEU A 249 -3.22 14.03 -6.17
CA LEU A 249 -2.68 13.04 -7.12
C LEU A 249 -2.13 11.80 -6.39
N ASP A 250 -0.81 11.61 -6.38
CA ASP A 250 -0.13 10.51 -5.69
C ASP A 250 0.46 10.94 -4.35
N ARG A 251 0.16 12.14 -3.84
CA ARG A 251 0.72 12.66 -2.59
C ARG A 251 -0.31 12.65 -1.48
N LEU A 252 0.00 11.88 -0.44
CA LEU A 252 -0.71 11.91 0.83
C LEU A 252 -0.06 12.97 1.74
N SER A 253 -0.89 13.79 2.37
CA SER A 253 -0.45 14.72 3.40
C SER A 253 -1.34 14.64 4.62
N VAL A 254 -0.71 14.79 5.79
CA VAL A 254 -1.38 14.87 7.10
C VAL A 254 -0.89 16.15 7.76
N ASP A 255 -1.81 17.00 8.21
CA ASP A 255 -1.51 18.32 8.77
C ASP A 255 -0.68 19.20 7.83
N GLY A 256 -0.92 19.07 6.51
CA GLY A 256 -0.22 19.80 5.46
C GLY A 256 1.23 19.35 5.20
N LYS A 257 1.70 18.30 5.85
CA LYS A 257 3.04 17.72 5.64
C LYS A 257 2.95 16.45 4.79
N PRO A 258 3.91 16.19 3.88
CA PRO A 258 4.00 14.91 3.19
C PRO A 258 4.05 13.75 4.18
N PHE A 259 3.32 12.67 3.89
CA PHE A 259 3.17 11.55 4.81
C PHE A 259 3.50 10.24 4.09
N PHE A 260 4.57 9.56 4.52
CA PHE A 260 4.96 8.25 4.00
C PHE A 260 4.37 7.14 4.89
N LEU A 261 3.65 6.19 4.31
CA LEU A 261 2.99 5.14 5.10
C LEU A 261 4.01 4.09 5.59
N ARG A 262 4.08 3.88 6.92
CA ARG A 262 4.82 2.80 7.60
C ARG A 262 3.81 1.97 8.39
N MET A 263 3.35 0.87 7.79
CA MET A 263 2.15 0.15 8.23
C MET A 263 2.46 -1.21 8.87
N LEU A 264 1.67 -1.59 9.88
CA LEU A 264 1.71 -2.92 10.51
C LEU A 264 0.29 -3.44 10.79
N PRO A 265 -0.03 -4.72 10.52
CA PRO A 265 -1.21 -5.37 11.07
C PRO A 265 -1.13 -5.47 12.60
N TYR A 266 -2.22 -5.13 13.29
CA TYR A 266 -2.29 -5.22 14.74
C TYR A 266 -2.53 -6.65 15.22
N HIS A 267 -1.66 -7.15 16.09
CA HIS A 267 -1.72 -8.50 16.67
C HIS A 267 -1.80 -8.48 18.21
N GLY A 268 -2.17 -7.34 18.80
CA GLY A 268 -2.30 -7.19 20.26
C GLY A 268 -1.05 -6.63 20.94
N GLU A 269 -0.10 -6.07 20.19
CA GLU A 269 1.07 -5.39 20.74
C GLU A 269 0.67 -4.22 21.64
N ARG A 270 1.59 -3.84 22.53
CA ARG A 270 1.47 -2.57 23.24
C ARG A 270 1.69 -1.42 22.26
N VAL A 271 0.86 -0.39 22.39
CA VAL A 271 0.90 0.76 21.47
C VAL A 271 2.23 1.52 21.58
N GLU A 272 2.85 1.53 22.76
CA GLU A 272 4.18 2.15 22.94
C GLU A 272 5.25 1.42 22.12
N ASP A 273 5.22 0.08 22.09
CA ASP A 273 6.21 -0.73 21.38
C ASP A 273 6.08 -0.54 19.85
N LEU A 274 4.85 -0.34 19.35
CA LEU A 274 4.58 0.01 17.94
C LEU A 274 5.13 1.39 17.57
N ARG A 275 4.95 2.39 18.45
CA ARG A 275 5.52 3.74 18.26
C ARG A 275 7.04 3.69 18.28
N ASP A 276 7.62 2.97 19.25
CA ASP A 276 9.07 2.86 19.41
C ASP A 276 9.71 2.07 18.25
N ALA A 277 8.97 1.14 17.63
CA ALA A 277 9.37 0.50 16.37
C ALA A 277 9.26 1.42 15.14
N GLY A 278 8.76 2.65 15.28
CA GLY A 278 8.74 3.68 14.24
C GLY A 278 7.58 3.61 13.25
N PHE A 279 6.54 2.81 13.53
CA PHE A 279 5.32 2.81 12.73
C PHE A 279 4.56 4.13 12.89
N ASN A 280 3.79 4.52 11.88
CA ASN A 280 2.88 5.67 11.96
C ASN A 280 1.43 5.29 11.64
N VAL A 281 1.19 4.08 11.11
CA VAL A 281 -0.14 3.59 10.73
C VAL A 281 -0.28 2.13 11.15
N ILE A 282 -1.38 1.78 11.82
CA ILE A 282 -1.67 0.44 12.30
C ILE A 282 -2.97 -0.07 11.67
N TRP A 283 -2.93 -1.26 11.09
CA TRP A 283 -4.12 -1.91 10.53
C TRP A 283 -4.85 -2.67 11.63
N ILE A 284 -5.96 -2.10 12.10
CA ILE A 284 -6.79 -2.66 13.17
C ILE A 284 -7.86 -3.61 12.58
N PRO A 285 -8.25 -4.67 13.32
CA PRO A 285 -9.24 -5.63 12.84
C PRO A 285 -10.62 -5.02 12.59
N GLU A 286 -11.07 -4.13 13.48
CA GLU A 286 -12.41 -3.55 13.44
C GLU A 286 -12.37 -2.02 13.54
N ALA A 287 -12.98 -1.34 12.57
CA ALA A 287 -13.10 0.12 12.57
C ALA A 287 -13.98 0.67 13.71
N GLY A 288 -14.73 -0.21 14.38
CA GLY A 288 -15.59 0.12 15.52
C GLY A 288 -14.86 0.17 16.87
N ASP A 289 -13.61 -0.28 16.96
CA ASP A 289 -12.85 -0.26 18.21
C ASP A 289 -12.34 1.15 18.51
N VAL A 290 -13.17 1.93 19.20
CA VAL A 290 -12.91 3.34 19.53
C VAL A 290 -11.81 3.46 20.60
N ASP A 291 -11.67 2.47 21.49
CA ASP A 291 -10.69 2.51 22.57
C ASP A 291 -9.27 2.25 22.06
N LEU A 292 -9.11 1.27 21.16
CA LEU A 292 -7.84 1.07 20.46
C LEU A 292 -7.48 2.29 19.60
N GLN A 293 -8.45 2.85 18.85
CA GLN A 293 -8.23 4.07 18.08
C GLN A 293 -7.81 5.26 18.95
N ARG A 294 -8.40 5.43 20.13
CA ARG A 294 -8.01 6.49 21.08
C ARG A 294 -6.58 6.27 21.60
N SER A 295 -6.23 5.02 21.90
CA SER A 295 -4.90 4.64 22.40
C SER A 295 -3.82 4.86 21.34
N LEU A 296 -4.09 4.49 20.08
CA LEU A 296 -3.25 4.80 18.93
C LEU A 296 -3.06 6.31 18.77
N LYS A 297 -4.15 7.08 18.81
CA LYS A 297 -4.11 8.55 18.67
C LYS A 297 -3.25 9.21 19.75
N GLN A 298 -3.34 8.75 21.00
CA GLN A 298 -2.53 9.26 22.11
C GLN A 298 -1.02 9.08 21.89
N GLN A 299 -0.62 8.06 21.14
CA GLN A 299 0.78 7.81 20.77
C GLN A 299 1.16 8.41 19.41
N GLY A 300 0.27 9.20 18.78
CA GLY A 300 0.50 9.81 17.47
C GLY A 300 0.43 8.83 16.30
N LEU A 301 -0.20 7.67 16.50
CA LEU A 301 -0.39 6.63 15.48
C LEU A 301 -1.77 6.71 14.85
N TRP A 302 -1.84 6.56 13.54
CA TRP A 302 -3.09 6.48 12.79
C TRP A 302 -3.58 5.03 12.67
N ALA A 303 -4.89 4.84 12.56
CA ALA A 303 -5.48 3.54 12.24
C ALA A 303 -5.87 3.44 10.76
N ILE A 304 -5.77 2.25 10.18
CA ILE A 304 -6.51 1.84 8.98
C ILE A 304 -7.34 0.60 9.33
N ALA A 305 -8.49 0.42 8.67
CA ALA A 305 -9.39 -0.69 8.98
C ALA A 305 -10.22 -1.06 7.75
N ALA A 306 -10.78 -2.27 7.75
CA ALA A 306 -11.78 -2.63 6.75
C ALA A 306 -13.06 -1.79 6.93
N PRO A 307 -13.68 -1.31 5.84
CA PRO A 307 -14.96 -0.65 5.94
C PRO A 307 -16.03 -1.56 6.54
N PRO A 308 -17.07 -1.00 7.17
CA PRO A 308 -18.21 -1.81 7.58
C PRO A 308 -18.85 -2.50 6.37
N GLN A 309 -19.19 -3.77 6.54
CA GLN A 309 -20.00 -4.55 5.59
C GLN A 309 -21.37 -4.81 6.21
N LEU A 310 -22.41 -4.81 5.38
CA LEU A 310 -23.76 -5.20 5.83
C LEU A 310 -23.75 -6.70 6.14
N ARG A 311 -24.01 -7.06 7.40
CA ARG A 311 -24.19 -8.44 7.82
C ARG A 311 -25.67 -8.71 8.05
N GLY A 312 -26.17 -9.83 7.54
CA GLY A 312 -27.52 -10.32 7.80
C GLY A 312 -27.67 -10.80 9.24
N SER A 313 -28.89 -11.12 9.65
CA SER A 313 -29.19 -11.64 11.00
C SER A 313 -28.50 -12.96 11.32
N THR A 314 -28.05 -13.71 10.30
CA THR A 314 -27.29 -14.97 10.41
C THR A 314 -25.78 -14.78 10.37
N GLY A 315 -25.28 -13.53 10.26
CA GLY A 315 -23.86 -13.20 10.18
C GLY A 315 -23.26 -13.21 8.76
N ASN A 316 -24.00 -13.68 7.75
CA ASN A 316 -23.55 -13.66 6.35
C ASN A 316 -23.54 -12.23 5.78
N THR A 317 -22.52 -11.90 4.99
CA THR A 317 -22.47 -10.62 4.27
C THR A 317 -23.64 -10.51 3.29
N LEU A 318 -24.48 -9.49 3.45
CA LEU A 318 -25.61 -9.22 2.57
C LEU A 318 -25.11 -8.68 1.23
N SER A 319 -25.84 -8.97 0.16
CA SER A 319 -25.52 -8.42 -1.16
C SER A 319 -25.64 -6.90 -1.14
N ASN A 320 -24.66 -6.23 -1.76
CA ASN A 320 -24.58 -4.76 -1.87
C ASN A 320 -25.74 -4.11 -2.65
N GLU A 321 -26.67 -4.91 -3.18
CA GLU A 321 -27.85 -4.47 -3.92
C GLU A 321 -29.05 -4.16 -3.01
N SER A 322 -29.02 -4.59 -1.74
CA SER A 322 -30.21 -4.61 -0.87
C SER A 322 -30.36 -3.40 0.07
N ALA A 323 -29.25 -2.74 0.46
CA ALA A 323 -29.26 -1.57 1.34
C ALA A 323 -27.95 -0.78 1.27
N GLY A 324 -27.97 0.51 1.62
CA GLY A 324 -26.78 1.36 1.77
C GLY A 324 -26.19 1.32 3.18
N LEU A 325 -24.90 1.64 3.31
CA LEU A 325 -24.25 1.81 4.61
C LEU A 325 -24.77 3.08 5.31
N LEU A 326 -24.97 3.00 6.63
CA LEU A 326 -25.27 4.17 7.45
C LEU A 326 -24.10 5.18 7.41
N PRO A 327 -24.38 6.49 7.53
CA PRO A 327 -23.32 7.50 7.63
C PRO A 327 -22.32 7.14 8.72
N ILE A 328 -21.03 7.23 8.39
CA ILE A 328 -19.97 6.85 9.32
C ILE A 328 -19.89 7.90 10.44
N PRO A 329 -19.95 7.49 11.72
CA PRO A 329 -19.92 8.45 12.82
C PRO A 329 -18.58 9.22 12.91
N ARG A 330 -18.63 10.41 13.50
CA ARG A 330 -17.47 11.30 13.69
C ARG A 330 -16.49 10.84 14.77
N ASP A 331 -16.85 9.86 15.60
CA ASP A 331 -15.98 9.35 16.67
C ASP A 331 -14.75 8.57 16.14
N ARG A 332 -14.74 8.22 14.85
CA ARG A 332 -13.62 7.55 14.15
C ARG A 332 -12.60 8.52 13.56
N ASP A 333 -12.25 9.56 14.30
CA ASP A 333 -11.35 10.62 13.81
C ASP A 333 -9.87 10.19 13.73
N ASN A 334 -9.48 9.06 14.33
CA ASN A 334 -8.13 8.50 14.19
C ASN A 334 -7.97 7.52 13.00
N LEU A 335 -9.04 7.32 12.23
CA LEU A 335 -9.01 6.44 11.07
C LEU A 335 -8.52 7.22 9.84
N LEU A 336 -7.31 6.92 9.38
CA LEU A 336 -6.65 7.57 8.25
C LEU A 336 -7.29 7.19 6.91
N ALA A 337 -7.48 5.89 6.69
CA ALA A 337 -7.94 5.33 5.42
C ALA A 337 -8.71 4.01 5.61
N TRP A 338 -9.52 3.65 4.61
CA TRP A 338 -10.22 2.37 4.54
C TRP A 338 -9.41 1.35 3.75
N ASN A 339 -9.08 0.21 4.35
CA ASN A 339 -8.37 -0.90 3.70
C ASN A 339 -9.34 -2.00 3.26
N LEU A 340 -9.56 -2.16 1.95
CA LEU A 340 -10.50 -3.15 1.41
C LEU A 340 -9.99 -4.59 1.49
N GLY A 341 -8.69 -4.79 1.70
CA GLY A 341 -8.09 -6.12 1.80
C GLY A 341 -6.72 -6.21 1.14
N VAL A 342 -6.09 -7.36 1.37
CA VAL A 342 -4.78 -7.74 0.82
C VAL A 342 -4.98 -8.83 -0.23
N ALA A 343 -4.22 -8.76 -1.32
CA ALA A 343 -4.24 -9.69 -2.44
C ALA A 343 -5.64 -9.94 -3.04
N VAL A 344 -6.45 -8.89 -3.21
CA VAL A 344 -7.80 -9.01 -3.77
C VAL A 344 -7.77 -9.54 -5.20
N SER A 345 -8.50 -10.64 -5.44
CA SER A 345 -8.61 -11.30 -6.76
C SER A 345 -9.42 -10.45 -7.76
N PRO A 346 -9.06 -10.45 -9.06
CA PRO A 346 -9.87 -9.87 -10.13
C PRO A 346 -11.30 -10.43 -10.20
N GLU A 347 -11.53 -11.66 -9.75
CA GLU A 347 -12.86 -12.30 -9.76
C GLU A 347 -13.88 -11.58 -8.87
N SER A 348 -13.38 -10.96 -7.79
CA SER A 348 -14.20 -10.18 -6.85
C SER A 348 -14.44 -8.74 -7.29
N GLN A 349 -14.00 -8.35 -8.49
CA GLN A 349 -14.04 -6.96 -8.95
C GLN A 349 -15.44 -6.34 -8.87
N ARG A 350 -16.47 -7.07 -9.32
CA ARG A 350 -17.84 -6.53 -9.34
C ARG A 350 -18.36 -6.21 -7.94
N SER A 351 -18.17 -7.12 -6.99
CA SER A 351 -18.63 -6.94 -5.60
C SER A 351 -17.84 -5.85 -4.88
N VAL A 352 -16.52 -5.77 -5.10
CA VAL A 352 -15.64 -4.76 -4.50
C VAL A 352 -15.96 -3.36 -5.02
N LEU A 353 -16.21 -3.17 -6.32
CA LEU A 353 -16.57 -1.87 -6.88
C LEU A 353 -17.91 -1.34 -6.33
N GLN A 354 -18.88 -2.24 -6.11
CA GLN A 354 -20.13 -1.89 -5.44
C GLN A 354 -19.88 -1.46 -3.98
N TRP A 355 -19.03 -2.20 -3.26
CA TRP A 355 -18.68 -1.88 -1.87
C TRP A 355 -17.99 -0.51 -1.77
N ILE A 356 -17.06 -0.18 -2.69
CA ILE A 356 -16.43 1.14 -2.78
C ILE A 356 -17.47 2.26 -2.90
N SER A 357 -18.48 2.10 -3.77
CA SER A 357 -19.52 3.11 -3.99
C SER A 357 -20.35 3.37 -2.72
N GLN A 358 -20.65 2.31 -1.96
CA GLN A 358 -21.35 2.42 -0.68
C GLN A 358 -20.50 3.12 0.38
N VAL A 359 -19.22 2.76 0.51
CA VAL A 359 -18.29 3.38 1.47
C VAL A 359 -18.14 4.87 1.18
N LYS A 360 -17.94 5.26 -0.09
CA LYS A 360 -17.87 6.68 -0.48
C LYS A 360 -19.18 7.43 -0.20
N SER A 361 -20.31 6.75 -0.28
CA SER A 361 -21.62 7.35 0.06
C SER A 361 -21.84 7.49 1.58
N ALA A 362 -21.30 6.60 2.39
CA ALA A 362 -21.40 6.65 3.84
C ALA A 362 -20.37 7.59 4.49
N ASP A 363 -19.18 7.74 3.89
CA ASP A 363 -18.10 8.61 4.38
C ASP A 363 -18.00 9.95 3.63
N ARG A 364 -19.16 10.59 3.40
CA ARG A 364 -19.26 11.86 2.66
C ARG A 364 -18.71 13.06 3.43
N GLU A 365 -18.51 12.94 4.74
CA GLU A 365 -18.06 14.07 5.55
C GLU A 365 -16.53 14.19 5.56
N ARG A 366 -15.82 13.07 5.78
CA ARG A 366 -14.36 13.06 5.86
C ARG A 366 -13.70 12.70 4.53
N HIS A 367 -14.42 12.01 3.63
CA HIS A 367 -13.87 11.52 2.36
C HIS A 367 -12.54 10.79 2.55
N ARG A 368 -12.47 9.89 3.54
CA ARG A 368 -11.24 9.16 3.85
C ARG A 368 -10.74 8.40 2.61
N PRO A 369 -9.43 8.42 2.32
CA PRO A 369 -8.85 7.63 1.24
C PRO A 369 -9.20 6.15 1.37
N ILE A 370 -9.41 5.50 0.23
CA ILE A 370 -9.61 4.06 0.15
C ILE A 370 -8.34 3.44 -0.43
N MET A 371 -7.84 2.42 0.25
CA MET A 371 -6.71 1.60 -0.16
C MET A 371 -7.15 0.16 -0.42
N ILE A 372 -6.51 -0.45 -1.40
CA ILE A 372 -6.74 -1.85 -1.78
C ILE A 372 -5.45 -2.43 -2.32
N ASP A 373 -5.10 -3.65 -1.90
CA ASP A 373 -4.00 -4.40 -2.49
C ASP A 373 -4.55 -5.52 -3.38
N VAL A 374 -4.08 -5.59 -4.63
CA VAL A 374 -4.70 -6.38 -5.71
C VAL A 374 -3.70 -7.32 -6.36
N THR A 375 -4.19 -8.44 -6.91
CA THR A 375 -3.40 -9.39 -7.70
C THR A 375 -3.57 -9.20 -9.22
N GLY A 376 -4.45 -8.30 -9.64
CA GLY A 376 -4.68 -7.88 -11.03
C GLY A 376 -5.79 -6.83 -11.15
N GLY A 377 -6.04 -6.30 -12.35
CA GLY A 377 -7.08 -5.30 -12.59
C GLY A 377 -6.73 -3.88 -12.12
N GLU A 378 -5.44 -3.56 -12.01
CA GLU A 378 -4.86 -2.31 -11.49
C GLU A 378 -5.49 -1.08 -12.14
N ARG A 379 -5.71 -1.13 -13.46
CA ARG A 379 -6.27 -0.03 -14.25
C ARG A 379 -7.70 0.32 -13.84
N ILE A 380 -8.47 -0.65 -13.36
CA ILE A 380 -9.87 -0.52 -12.94
C ILE A 380 -9.94 -0.07 -11.48
N TYR A 381 -9.17 -0.71 -10.60
CA TYR A 381 -9.13 -0.35 -9.18
C TYR A 381 -8.58 1.06 -8.95
N SER A 382 -7.47 1.44 -9.62
CA SER A 382 -6.91 2.80 -9.55
C SER A 382 -7.85 3.92 -10.05
N ARG A 383 -8.98 3.60 -10.72
CA ARG A 383 -10.01 4.59 -11.06
C ARG A 383 -10.93 4.91 -9.88
N ASN A 384 -11.06 3.97 -8.96
CA ASN A 384 -12.09 3.93 -7.93
C ASN A 384 -11.50 4.06 -6.52
N THR A 385 -10.21 3.79 -6.34
CA THR A 385 -9.48 3.95 -5.08
C THR A 385 -8.35 4.99 -5.22
N GLU A 386 -8.03 5.65 -4.11
CA GLU A 386 -6.97 6.65 -4.05
C GLU A 386 -5.58 6.00 -3.91
N MET A 387 -5.51 4.86 -3.21
CA MET A 387 -4.27 4.10 -2.99
C MET A 387 -4.41 2.69 -3.56
N LEU A 388 -3.37 2.23 -4.27
CA LEU A 388 -3.31 0.90 -4.87
C LEU A 388 -2.07 0.15 -4.35
N GLY A 389 -2.28 -1.06 -3.88
CA GLY A 389 -1.26 -1.97 -3.38
C GLY A 389 -0.99 -3.10 -4.38
N THR A 390 0.28 -3.48 -4.52
CA THR A 390 0.69 -4.59 -5.40
C THR A 390 1.72 -5.47 -4.67
N SER A 391 1.25 -6.27 -3.74
CA SER A 391 2.13 -7.04 -2.85
C SER A 391 2.55 -8.37 -3.49
N ARG A 392 3.85 -8.68 -3.43
CA ARG A 392 4.42 -9.94 -3.93
C ARG A 392 5.45 -10.49 -2.95
N HIS A 393 5.49 -11.81 -2.83
CA HIS A 393 6.50 -12.52 -2.04
C HIS A 393 7.72 -12.81 -2.89
N MET A 394 8.89 -12.33 -2.47
CA MET A 394 10.18 -12.49 -3.16
C MET A 394 11.17 -13.36 -2.37
N PHE A 395 11.08 -13.36 -1.05
CA PHE A 395 12.05 -14.03 -0.21
C PHE A 395 12.02 -15.54 -0.41
N ASN A 396 13.20 -16.17 -0.39
CA ASN A 396 13.34 -17.61 -0.54
C ASN A 396 12.70 -18.17 -1.83
N SER A 397 12.65 -17.36 -2.89
CA SER A 397 12.14 -17.73 -4.21
C SER A 397 13.18 -17.40 -5.28
N THR A 398 13.01 -17.89 -6.50
CA THR A 398 13.90 -17.52 -7.61
C THR A 398 13.64 -16.10 -8.15
N MET A 399 12.69 -15.34 -7.59
CA MET A 399 12.47 -13.94 -7.97
C MET A 399 13.51 -13.04 -7.28
N SER A 400 14.46 -12.50 -8.04
CA SER A 400 15.48 -11.59 -7.51
C SER A 400 14.89 -10.25 -7.05
N PHE A 401 15.61 -9.51 -6.19
CA PHE A 401 15.19 -8.18 -5.74
C PHE A 401 15.06 -7.16 -6.87
N LYS A 402 15.84 -7.31 -7.95
CA LYS A 402 15.75 -6.49 -9.16
C LYS A 402 14.45 -6.78 -9.91
N THR A 403 14.16 -8.06 -10.13
CA THR A 403 12.91 -8.54 -10.76
C THR A 403 11.69 -8.10 -9.95
N TYR A 404 11.76 -8.16 -8.61
CA TYR A 404 10.71 -7.68 -7.73
C TYR A 404 10.44 -6.18 -7.94
N ARG A 405 11.47 -5.32 -7.95
CA ARG A 405 11.32 -3.89 -8.25
C ARG A 405 10.70 -3.68 -9.63
N GLU A 406 11.18 -4.40 -10.65
CA GLU A 406 10.68 -4.28 -12.02
C GLU A 406 9.21 -4.69 -12.14
N SER A 407 8.79 -5.74 -11.41
CA SER A 407 7.40 -6.14 -11.29
C SER A 407 6.54 -5.05 -10.63
N LEU A 408 7.00 -4.41 -9.54
CA LEU A 408 6.26 -3.30 -8.94
C LEU A 408 6.14 -2.09 -9.89
N ASP A 409 7.22 -1.74 -10.62
CA ASP A 409 7.17 -0.69 -11.65
C ASP A 409 6.24 -1.08 -12.82
N GLN A 410 6.12 -2.37 -13.11
CA GLN A 410 5.17 -2.91 -14.07
C GLN A 410 3.73 -2.61 -13.65
N HIS A 411 3.36 -3.02 -12.43
CA HIS A 411 2.02 -2.81 -11.91
C HIS A 411 1.69 -1.32 -11.76
N ARG A 412 2.69 -0.48 -11.46
CA ARG A 412 2.57 0.99 -11.50
C ARG A 412 2.15 1.50 -12.88
N LYS A 413 2.75 0.99 -13.95
CA LYS A 413 2.44 1.38 -15.34
C LYS A 413 1.07 0.90 -15.80
N LEU A 414 0.53 -0.18 -15.21
CA LEU A 414 -0.84 -0.64 -15.45
C LEU A 414 -1.89 0.23 -14.76
N ALA A 415 -1.54 0.85 -13.64
CA ALA A 415 -2.41 1.78 -12.91
C ALA A 415 -2.60 3.12 -13.66
N ARG A 416 -3.47 4.00 -13.13
CA ARG A 416 -3.56 5.38 -13.62
C ARG A 416 -2.23 6.13 -13.37
N PRO A 417 -1.76 6.96 -14.32
CA PRO A 417 -0.66 7.88 -14.04
C PRO A 417 -0.97 8.72 -12.80
N GLY A 418 -0.02 8.84 -11.87
CA GLY A 418 -0.22 9.54 -10.60
C GLY A 418 -1.09 8.79 -9.58
N THR A 419 -1.22 7.46 -9.69
CA THR A 419 -1.81 6.64 -8.61
C THR A 419 -0.81 6.52 -7.46
N PHE A 420 -1.27 6.67 -6.22
CA PHE A 420 -0.47 6.36 -5.04
C PHE A 420 -0.27 4.85 -4.92
N LEU A 421 0.99 4.43 -4.81
CA LEU A 421 1.34 3.01 -4.70
C LEU A 421 1.90 2.66 -3.33
N PHE A 422 1.51 1.50 -2.82
CA PHE A 422 2.12 0.89 -1.65
C PHE A 422 2.34 -0.60 -1.88
N THR A 423 3.08 -1.24 -1.00
CA THR A 423 3.23 -2.70 -1.00
C THR A 423 3.35 -3.22 0.42
N TRP A 424 2.84 -4.42 0.65
CA TRP A 424 3.09 -5.19 1.86
C TRP A 424 4.33 -6.06 1.66
N LEU A 425 5.42 -5.68 2.32
CA LEU A 425 6.67 -6.42 2.36
C LEU A 425 6.50 -7.64 3.29
N PRO A 426 6.59 -8.88 2.79
CA PRO A 426 6.45 -10.06 3.62
C PRO A 426 7.71 -10.26 4.46
N THR A 427 7.62 -10.20 5.79
CA THR A 427 8.82 -10.34 6.65
C THR A 427 9.03 -11.77 7.16
N GLU A 428 8.26 -12.69 6.61
CA GLU A 428 8.17 -14.11 6.95
C GLU A 428 8.21 -14.97 5.68
N PRO A 429 8.63 -16.24 5.78
CA PRO A 429 8.47 -17.19 4.69
C PRO A 429 7.00 -17.36 4.31
N MET A 430 6.73 -17.88 3.11
CA MET A 430 5.35 -18.16 2.71
C MET A 430 4.64 -19.07 3.73
N PRO A 431 3.37 -18.79 4.07
CA PRO A 431 2.64 -19.53 5.10
C PRO A 431 2.63 -21.04 4.89
N ASP A 432 2.45 -21.51 3.65
CA ASP A 432 2.40 -22.94 3.33
C ASP A 432 3.70 -23.65 3.73
N VAL A 433 4.85 -23.06 3.39
CA VAL A 433 6.17 -23.61 3.72
C VAL A 433 6.42 -23.54 5.23
N ALA A 434 6.02 -22.44 5.87
CA ALA A 434 6.16 -22.26 7.31
C ALA A 434 5.36 -23.31 8.10
N LEU A 435 4.10 -23.54 7.71
CA LEU A 435 3.21 -24.51 8.33
C LEU A 435 3.74 -25.94 8.17
N GLN A 436 4.20 -26.30 6.98
CA GLN A 436 4.75 -27.63 6.72
C GLN A 436 6.01 -27.92 7.53
N ARG A 437 6.96 -26.99 7.56
CA ARG A 437 8.19 -27.16 8.36
C ARG A 437 7.90 -27.26 9.85
N LYS A 438 6.94 -26.46 10.34
CA LYS A 438 6.48 -26.51 11.72
C LYS A 438 5.84 -27.87 12.03
N ALA A 439 4.96 -28.37 11.16
CA ALA A 439 4.34 -29.69 11.32
C ALA A 439 5.38 -30.83 11.31
N ALA A 440 6.48 -30.64 10.57
CA ALA A 440 7.61 -31.57 10.51
C ALA A 440 8.61 -31.44 11.68
N GLY A 441 8.40 -30.52 12.62
CA GLY A 441 9.37 -30.25 13.70
C GLY A 441 10.72 -29.73 13.21
N ARG A 442 10.78 -29.18 11.99
CA ARG A 442 12.00 -28.64 11.38
C ARG A 442 12.23 -27.18 11.78
N ILE A 443 13.47 -26.73 11.69
CA ILE A 443 13.83 -25.32 11.97
C ILE A 443 13.06 -24.41 11.00
N PRO A 444 12.40 -23.33 11.46
CA PRO A 444 11.69 -22.43 10.56
C PRO A 444 12.65 -21.75 9.58
N ILE A 445 12.15 -21.40 8.39
CA ILE A 445 12.88 -20.51 7.48
C ILE A 445 12.92 -19.12 8.10
N ILE A 446 14.10 -18.50 8.10
CA ILE A 446 14.32 -17.18 8.66
C ILE A 446 14.71 -16.23 7.54
N ILE A 447 14.00 -15.10 7.45
CA ILE A 447 14.37 -13.99 6.57
C ILE A 447 15.47 -13.18 7.25
N GLU A 448 16.59 -12.98 6.56
CA GLU A 448 17.72 -12.23 7.08
C GLU A 448 17.41 -10.72 7.16
N PRO A 449 17.95 -10.00 8.15
CA PRO A 449 17.78 -8.54 8.26
C PRO A 449 18.11 -7.79 6.96
N GLU A 450 19.18 -8.18 6.29
CA GLU A 450 19.61 -7.56 5.04
C GLU A 450 18.66 -7.83 3.87
N GLN A 451 17.94 -8.94 3.90
CA GLN A 451 16.88 -9.21 2.93
C GLN A 451 15.71 -8.25 3.12
N ILE A 452 15.32 -7.97 4.37
CA ILE A 452 14.28 -6.97 4.68
C ILE A 452 14.71 -5.59 4.17
N PHE A 453 15.97 -5.19 4.40
CA PHE A 453 16.50 -3.92 3.89
C PHE A 453 16.48 -3.84 2.37
N LEU A 454 16.98 -4.87 1.67
CA LEU A 454 16.98 -4.93 0.20
C LEU A 454 15.56 -4.92 -0.38
N GLY A 455 14.65 -5.72 0.18
CA GLY A 455 13.26 -5.78 -0.27
C GLY A 455 12.51 -4.46 -0.08
N ALA A 456 12.74 -3.76 1.03
CA ALA A 456 12.19 -2.42 1.25
C ALA A 456 12.76 -1.41 0.26
N HIS A 457 14.08 -1.39 0.06
CA HIS A 457 14.72 -0.47 -0.89
C HIS A 457 14.33 -0.76 -2.33
N SER A 458 14.12 -2.02 -2.73
CA SER A 458 13.52 -2.38 -4.02
C SER A 458 12.14 -1.77 -4.21
N ALA A 459 11.30 -1.82 -3.16
CA ALA A 459 9.96 -1.25 -3.21
C ALA A 459 9.98 0.29 -3.29
N LEU A 460 10.88 0.94 -2.54
CA LEU A 460 11.14 2.38 -2.68
C LEU A 460 11.60 2.69 -4.10
N ALA A 461 12.58 1.96 -4.63
CA ALA A 461 13.10 2.15 -5.98
C ALA A 461 12.03 1.97 -7.08
N ALA A 462 10.96 1.22 -6.83
CA ALA A 462 9.81 1.12 -7.75
C ALA A 462 8.86 2.34 -7.68
N GLY A 463 9.05 3.23 -6.72
CA GLY A 463 8.22 4.42 -6.49
C GLY A 463 7.05 4.20 -5.53
N CYS A 464 7.11 3.17 -4.67
CA CYS A 464 6.10 3.00 -3.61
C CYS A 464 6.20 4.15 -2.60
N ARG A 465 5.06 4.75 -2.28
CA ARG A 465 4.90 5.84 -1.28
C ARG A 465 4.39 5.33 0.08
N GLY A 466 4.30 4.02 0.22
CA GLY A 466 3.94 3.35 1.45
C GLY A 466 4.50 1.94 1.51
N LEU A 467 4.93 1.53 2.70
CA LEU A 467 5.38 0.18 3.00
C LEU A 467 4.59 -0.34 4.20
N GLY A 468 3.92 -1.48 3.99
CA GLY A 468 3.39 -2.29 5.08
C GLY A 468 4.28 -3.49 5.32
N PHE A 469 4.37 -3.96 6.56
CA PHE A 469 5.12 -5.16 6.91
C PHE A 469 4.15 -6.28 7.25
N SER A 470 4.10 -7.32 6.42
CA SER A 470 3.24 -8.48 6.70
C SER A 470 3.86 -9.37 7.76
N LEU A 471 3.07 -9.65 8.79
CA LEU A 471 3.37 -10.55 9.90
C LEU A 471 2.17 -11.45 10.15
N SER A 472 2.41 -12.73 10.38
CA SER A 472 1.39 -13.70 10.85
C SER A 472 1.29 -13.77 12.37
N GLU A 473 2.27 -13.23 13.09
CA GLU A 473 2.32 -13.19 14.55
C GLU A 473 2.69 -11.80 15.07
N SER A 474 2.62 -11.63 16.39
CA SER A 474 2.98 -10.37 17.04
C SER A 474 4.44 -9.97 16.77
N LEU A 475 4.69 -8.67 16.65
CA LEU A 475 6.03 -8.10 16.51
C LEU A 475 6.99 -8.50 17.65
N ASP A 476 6.44 -8.75 18.84
CA ASP A 476 7.19 -9.16 20.05
C ASP A 476 7.22 -10.68 20.25
N ALA A 477 6.87 -11.46 19.22
CA ALA A 477 7.00 -12.89 19.23
C ALA A 477 8.44 -13.32 19.58
N LYS A 478 8.54 -14.48 20.24
CA LYS A 478 9.81 -15.08 20.66
C LYS A 478 10.24 -16.23 19.74
N THR A 479 9.64 -16.32 18.55
CA THR A 479 10.00 -17.30 17.54
C THR A 479 11.40 -17.02 17.00
N PRO A 480 12.11 -18.05 16.48
CA PRO A 480 13.43 -17.85 15.89
C PRO A 480 13.41 -16.77 14.79
N GLY A 481 14.26 -15.76 14.93
CA GLY A 481 14.36 -14.65 13.99
C GLY A 481 13.42 -13.46 14.25
N ALA A 482 12.43 -13.57 15.14
CA ALA A 482 11.49 -12.46 15.41
C ALA A 482 12.17 -11.23 16.01
N SER A 483 13.13 -11.39 16.93
CA SER A 483 13.88 -10.27 17.50
C SER A 483 14.72 -9.53 16.45
N GLU A 484 15.41 -10.27 15.57
CA GLU A 484 16.18 -9.73 14.45
C GLU A 484 15.26 -8.98 13.48
N ARG A 485 14.10 -9.56 13.16
CA ARG A 485 13.08 -8.95 12.31
C ARG A 485 12.56 -7.63 12.89
N ARG A 486 12.17 -7.62 14.17
CA ARG A 486 11.70 -6.41 14.86
C ARG A 486 12.75 -5.30 14.84
N LEU A 487 14.01 -5.64 15.12
CA LEU A 487 15.12 -4.68 15.09
C LEU A 487 15.41 -4.17 13.67
N ALA A 488 15.34 -5.03 12.66
CA ALA A 488 15.51 -4.66 11.26
C ALA A 488 14.38 -3.72 10.79
N ILE A 489 13.12 -4.05 11.06
CA ILE A 489 11.98 -3.17 10.74
C ILE A 489 12.11 -1.83 11.47
N GLY A 490 12.51 -1.84 12.75
CA GLY A 490 12.75 -0.62 13.51
C GLY A 490 13.83 0.28 12.90
N LEU A 491 14.98 -0.29 12.51
CA LEU A 491 16.04 0.45 11.82
C LEU A 491 15.58 1.04 10.50
N LEU A 492 14.84 0.26 9.71
CA LEU A 492 14.27 0.71 8.45
C LEU A 492 13.23 1.82 8.65
N ASN A 493 12.37 1.73 9.66
CA ASN A 493 11.40 2.79 9.96
C ASN A 493 12.07 4.10 10.38
N LEU A 494 13.20 4.04 11.11
CA LEU A 494 14.01 5.23 11.42
C LEU A 494 14.59 5.86 10.16
N GLU A 495 15.10 5.06 9.23
CA GLU A 495 15.60 5.52 7.93
C GLU A 495 14.48 6.13 7.07
N LEU A 496 13.35 5.44 6.93
CA LEU A 496 12.18 5.92 6.20
C LEU A 496 11.63 7.22 6.81
N SER A 497 11.69 7.36 8.13
CA SER A 497 11.38 8.62 8.81
C SER A 497 12.38 9.69 8.40
N LEU A 498 13.69 9.45 8.49
CA LEU A 498 14.70 10.43 8.10
C LEU A 498 14.53 10.93 6.65
N LEU A 499 14.15 10.04 5.73
CA LEU A 499 14.01 10.32 4.30
C LEU A 499 12.58 10.69 3.86
N GLU A 500 11.64 10.81 4.79
CA GLU A 500 10.19 10.92 4.53
C GLU A 500 9.83 12.04 3.54
N ASP A 501 10.44 13.22 3.66
CA ASP A 501 10.14 14.38 2.79
C ASP A 501 10.44 14.08 1.32
N PHE A 502 11.43 13.22 1.05
CA PHE A 502 11.82 12.84 -0.30
C PHE A 502 10.98 11.69 -0.83
N LEU A 503 10.70 10.68 0.00
CA LEU A 503 9.94 9.50 -0.40
C LEU A 503 8.44 9.83 -0.60
N ALA A 504 7.88 10.69 0.26
CA ALA A 504 6.47 11.07 0.19
C ALA A 504 6.17 12.10 -0.91
N ALA A 505 7.06 13.08 -1.14
CA ALA A 505 6.82 14.17 -2.10
C ALA A 505 7.63 14.07 -3.39
N GLY A 506 8.78 13.38 -3.39
CA GLY A 506 9.68 13.30 -4.53
C GLY A 506 9.10 12.52 -5.69
N THR A 507 9.57 12.85 -6.89
CA THR A 507 9.25 12.14 -8.13
C THR A 507 10.41 11.22 -8.48
N LEU A 508 10.15 9.93 -8.66
CA LEU A 508 11.13 8.97 -9.18
C LEU A 508 11.39 9.27 -10.66
N VAL A 509 12.63 9.60 -11.00
CA VAL A 509 13.04 10.04 -12.35
C VAL A 509 13.64 8.90 -13.16
N GLU A 510 14.62 8.19 -12.60
CA GLU A 510 15.34 7.12 -13.29
C GLU A 510 15.95 6.10 -12.31
N GLN A 511 16.34 4.95 -12.86
CA GLN A 511 17.27 4.01 -12.25
C GLN A 511 18.64 4.21 -12.91
N ARG A 512 19.66 4.50 -12.12
CA ARG A 512 20.98 4.88 -12.61
C ARG A 512 22.00 3.80 -12.26
N PRO A 513 22.60 3.10 -13.25
CA PRO A 513 23.71 2.19 -12.97
C PRO A 513 24.88 2.93 -12.30
N PHE A 514 25.60 2.24 -11.43
CA PHE A 514 26.80 2.80 -10.79
C PHE A 514 27.94 1.79 -10.69
N GLU A 515 29.14 2.30 -10.45
CA GLU A 515 30.35 1.49 -10.41
C GLU A 515 30.91 1.43 -9.01
N ILE A 516 31.42 0.27 -8.63
CA ILE A 516 32.23 0.08 -7.42
C ILE A 516 33.68 -0.16 -7.81
N THR A 517 34.61 0.21 -6.93
CA THR A 517 35.99 -0.27 -7.05
C THR A 517 35.91 -1.76 -6.81
N ALA A 518 36.35 -2.55 -7.80
CA ALA A 518 36.28 -4.00 -7.72
C ALA A 518 36.81 -4.45 -6.36
N PRO A 519 36.03 -5.20 -5.56
CA PRO A 519 36.55 -5.72 -4.31
C PRO A 519 37.78 -6.52 -4.69
N SER A 520 38.93 -6.21 -4.08
CA SER A 520 40.15 -6.97 -4.26
C SER A 520 39.80 -8.42 -3.98
N GLY A 521 39.57 -9.21 -5.03
CA GLY A 521 39.41 -10.64 -4.86
C GLY A 521 40.62 -11.11 -4.09
N SER A 522 40.48 -12.16 -3.30
CA SER A 522 41.60 -12.94 -2.79
C SER A 522 42.40 -13.46 -4.00
N GLY A 523 43.16 -12.58 -4.63
CA GLY A 523 44.21 -12.92 -5.55
C GLY A 523 45.20 -13.64 -4.67
N ILE A 524 45.14 -14.97 -4.73
CA ILE A 524 46.30 -15.80 -4.46
C ILE A 524 47.41 -15.14 -5.29
N LYS A 525 48.29 -14.39 -4.63
CA LYS A 525 49.52 -13.90 -5.24
C LYS A 525 50.32 -15.16 -5.54
N SER A 526 50.10 -15.76 -6.70
CA SER A 526 50.95 -16.83 -7.18
C SER A 526 52.32 -16.22 -7.35
N HIS A 527 53.21 -16.51 -6.43
CA HIS A 527 54.61 -16.15 -6.52
C HIS A 527 55.14 -16.55 -7.91
N ASP A 528 55.81 -15.61 -8.58
CA ASP A 528 56.59 -15.86 -9.78
C ASP A 528 57.65 -16.92 -9.46
N VAL A 529 57.37 -18.16 -9.84
CA VAL A 529 58.39 -19.17 -10.04
C VAL A 529 58.56 -19.30 -11.54
N ALA A 530 59.59 -18.65 -12.07
CA ALA A 530 60.10 -18.95 -13.40
C ALA A 530 60.39 -20.45 -13.46
N PHE A 531 59.99 -21.17 -14.53
CA PHE A 531 60.85 -22.10 -15.26
C PHE A 531 60.13 -22.72 -16.47
N ARG A 532 60.94 -22.96 -17.49
CA ARG A 532 60.64 -23.42 -18.85
C ARG A 532 60.08 -24.85 -18.85
N ASN A 533 58.89 -25.07 -19.42
CA ASN A 533 58.49 -26.28 -20.16
C ASN A 533 57.13 -26.07 -20.87
N SER A 534 57.03 -26.44 -22.15
CA SER A 534 56.00 -25.99 -23.10
C SER A 534 54.61 -26.65 -23.00
N ALA A 535 54.46 -27.75 -22.24
CA ALA A 535 53.18 -28.43 -22.02
C ALA A 535 52.41 -27.90 -20.79
N ILE A 536 53.13 -27.64 -19.68
CA ILE A 536 52.58 -26.98 -18.47
C ILE A 536 52.17 -25.54 -18.79
N SER A 537 52.91 -24.87 -19.67
CA SER A 537 52.58 -23.53 -20.16
C SER A 537 51.22 -23.42 -20.86
N ARG A 538 50.67 -24.49 -21.46
CA ARG A 538 49.33 -24.45 -22.08
C ARG A 538 48.24 -24.58 -21.03
N ALA A 539 48.35 -25.53 -20.10
CA ALA A 539 47.40 -25.69 -19.01
C ALA A 539 47.35 -24.45 -18.09
N ASP A 540 48.50 -23.84 -17.79
CA ASP A 540 48.56 -22.58 -17.04
C ASP A 540 48.01 -21.40 -17.84
N LYS A 541 48.25 -21.37 -19.15
CA LYS A 541 47.68 -20.34 -20.03
C LYS A 541 46.16 -20.49 -20.11
N ASP A 542 45.65 -21.72 -20.22
CA ASP A 542 44.22 -22.02 -20.26
C ASP A 542 43.55 -21.73 -18.91
N ALA A 543 44.22 -22.05 -17.79
CA ALA A 543 43.78 -21.68 -16.44
C ALA A 543 43.74 -20.16 -16.24
N ARG A 544 44.76 -19.43 -16.72
CA ARG A 544 44.78 -17.96 -16.71
C ARG A 544 43.70 -17.37 -17.61
N LEU A 545 43.47 -17.96 -18.79
CA LEU A 545 42.44 -17.51 -19.73
C LEU A 545 41.04 -17.76 -19.18
N ALA A 546 40.82 -18.91 -18.53
CA ALA A 546 39.58 -19.25 -17.84
C ALA A 546 39.34 -18.35 -16.62
N ALA A 547 40.39 -18.06 -15.83
CA ALA A 547 40.33 -17.12 -14.72
C ALA A 547 40.04 -15.70 -15.21
N HIS A 548 40.68 -15.26 -16.29
CA HIS A 548 40.44 -13.95 -16.91
C HIS A 548 39.00 -13.84 -17.46
N LYS A 549 38.53 -14.86 -18.19
CA LYS A 549 37.15 -14.91 -18.70
C LYS A 549 36.13 -14.92 -17.57
N SER A 550 36.39 -15.67 -16.50
CA SER A 550 35.54 -15.70 -15.31
C SER A 550 35.53 -14.35 -14.58
N GLY A 551 36.68 -13.67 -14.53
CA GLY A 551 36.80 -12.30 -14.02
C GLY A 551 35.98 -11.30 -14.81
N LEU A 552 36.08 -11.32 -16.15
CA LEU A 552 35.30 -10.45 -17.03
C LEU A 552 33.78 -10.68 -16.90
N LEU A 553 33.35 -11.94 -16.80
CA LEU A 553 31.93 -12.28 -16.58
C LEU A 553 31.46 -11.80 -15.21
N ARG A 554 32.29 -11.92 -14.17
CA ARG A 554 31.99 -11.41 -12.83
C ARG A 554 31.85 -9.89 -12.81
N GLU A 555 32.75 -9.16 -13.47
CA GLU A 555 32.68 -7.70 -13.58
C GLU A 555 31.46 -7.22 -14.38
N ALA A 556 31.12 -7.93 -15.46
CA ALA A 556 29.90 -7.65 -16.22
C ALA A 556 28.64 -7.87 -15.37
N ARG A 557 28.60 -8.97 -14.59
CA ARG A 557 27.48 -9.28 -13.69
C ARG A 557 27.32 -8.22 -12.60
N ILE A 558 28.40 -7.89 -11.88
CA ILE A 558 28.37 -6.85 -10.83
C ILE A 558 27.85 -5.52 -11.37
N ARG A 559 28.28 -5.09 -12.57
CA ARG A 559 27.76 -3.84 -13.17
C ARG A 559 26.27 -3.87 -13.47
N SER A 560 25.69 -5.04 -13.74
CA SER A 560 24.25 -5.19 -13.96
C SER A 560 23.43 -5.27 -12.66
N GLU A 561 24.09 -5.56 -11.53
CA GLU A 561 23.49 -5.68 -10.19
C GLU A 561 23.43 -4.32 -9.46
N LEU A 562 24.20 -3.31 -9.88
CA LEU A 562 24.36 -2.04 -9.15
C LEU A 562 23.55 -0.92 -9.79
N GLU A 563 22.44 -0.54 -9.15
CA GLU A 563 21.58 0.56 -9.63
C GLU A 563 21.13 1.48 -8.48
N ALA A 564 21.01 2.77 -8.77
CA ALA A 564 20.57 3.80 -7.84
C ALA A 564 19.24 4.41 -8.29
N ALA A 565 18.22 4.39 -7.44
CA ALA A 565 16.98 5.09 -7.70
C ALA A 565 17.16 6.60 -7.46
N VAL A 566 16.71 7.43 -8.40
CA VAL A 566 16.87 8.89 -8.35
C VAL A 566 15.52 9.55 -8.11
N PHE A 567 15.34 10.13 -6.92
CA PHE A 567 14.18 10.95 -6.56
C PHE A 567 14.52 12.42 -6.64
N ARG A 568 13.67 13.20 -7.33
CA ARG A 568 13.81 14.66 -7.39
C ARG A 568 12.69 15.36 -6.66
N THR A 569 13.07 16.35 -5.88
CA THR A 569 12.19 17.35 -5.26
C THR A 569 12.58 18.73 -5.78
N ASP A 570 11.80 19.75 -5.43
CA ASP A 570 12.10 21.14 -5.83
C ASP A 570 13.41 21.67 -5.23
N LYS A 571 13.88 21.09 -4.12
CA LYS A 571 15.03 21.57 -3.35
C LYS A 571 16.26 20.66 -3.43
N ALA A 572 16.07 19.37 -3.69
CA ALA A 572 17.14 18.38 -3.54
C ALA A 572 16.86 17.08 -4.31
N THR A 573 17.93 16.36 -4.63
CA THR A 573 17.90 15.03 -5.25
C THR A 573 18.32 13.98 -4.23
N LEU A 574 17.50 12.94 -4.04
CA LEU A 574 17.84 11.75 -3.24
C LEU A 574 18.24 10.62 -4.18
N LEU A 575 19.40 10.00 -3.93
CA LEU A 575 19.85 8.77 -4.56
C LEU A 575 19.76 7.63 -3.55
N LEU A 576 19.20 6.51 -3.98
CA LEU A 576 19.19 5.25 -3.24
C LEU A 576 19.95 4.19 -4.04
N PRO A 577 21.30 4.16 -3.98
CA PRO A 577 22.11 3.04 -4.51
C PRO A 577 21.78 1.74 -3.79
N ILE A 578 21.57 0.68 -4.58
CA ILE A 578 21.19 -0.66 -4.12
C ILE A 578 22.03 -1.69 -4.88
N TRP A 579 22.54 -2.70 -4.16
CA TRP A 579 23.21 -3.85 -4.75
C TRP A 579 22.24 -5.04 -4.89
N TYR A 580 21.74 -5.25 -6.10
CA TYR A 580 20.85 -6.35 -6.46
C TYR A 580 21.63 -7.64 -6.78
N GLU A 581 22.50 -8.09 -5.88
CA GLU A 581 23.25 -9.34 -6.09
C GLU A 581 22.32 -10.52 -6.38
N ASP A 582 22.73 -11.34 -7.35
CA ASP A 582 22.05 -12.59 -7.66
C ASP A 582 21.96 -13.49 -6.42
N ASP A 583 20.79 -14.10 -6.23
CA ASP A 583 20.48 -14.99 -5.10
C ASP A 583 20.50 -14.37 -3.70
N ALA A 584 20.62 -13.04 -3.56
CA ALA A 584 20.52 -12.36 -2.27
C ALA A 584 19.16 -12.59 -1.58
N GLN A 585 18.11 -12.89 -2.34
CA GLN A 585 16.79 -13.26 -1.81
C GLN A 585 16.76 -14.64 -1.11
N PHE A 586 17.81 -15.45 -1.24
CA PHE A 586 18.03 -16.66 -0.45
C PHE A 586 19.00 -16.41 0.71
N VAL A 587 20.24 -16.01 0.39
CA VAL A 587 21.28 -15.66 1.36
C VAL A 587 22.11 -14.50 0.78
N PRO A 588 22.04 -13.29 1.36
CA PRO A 588 22.85 -12.15 0.95
C PRO A 588 24.35 -12.45 1.07
N GLY A 589 25.11 -12.07 0.05
CA GLY A 589 26.57 -12.14 0.04
C GLY A 589 27.22 -11.01 0.83
N GLN A 590 28.49 -10.74 0.52
CA GLN A 590 29.25 -9.68 1.19
C GLN A 590 28.55 -8.32 1.03
N LEU A 591 28.10 -8.01 -0.19
CA LEU A 591 27.39 -6.79 -0.56
C LEU A 591 28.07 -5.51 -0.08
N ALA A 592 29.39 -5.51 0.00
CA ALA A 592 30.16 -4.39 0.49
C ALA A 592 31.44 -4.20 -0.33
N ALA A 593 31.70 -2.96 -0.74
CA ALA A 593 32.82 -2.60 -1.59
C ALA A 593 33.45 -1.26 -1.20
N PRO A 594 34.77 -1.11 -1.33
CA PRO A 594 35.40 0.20 -1.23
C PRO A 594 35.06 1.03 -2.46
N GLY A 595 34.83 2.33 -2.29
CA GLY A 595 34.69 3.27 -3.40
C GLY A 595 33.53 3.00 -4.35
N ALA A 596 32.37 3.65 -4.18
CA ALA A 596 31.29 3.63 -5.18
C ALA A 596 31.19 4.99 -5.90
N THR A 597 31.00 4.98 -7.22
CA THR A 597 30.93 6.18 -8.06
C THR A 597 29.60 6.23 -8.78
N ILE A 598 28.84 7.32 -8.57
CA ILE A 598 27.49 7.51 -9.11
C ILE A 598 27.44 8.84 -9.86
N ASP A 599 27.01 8.81 -11.13
CA ASP A 599 26.82 10.00 -11.95
C ASP A 599 25.36 10.48 -11.87
N VAL A 600 25.17 11.71 -11.41
CA VAL A 600 23.86 12.32 -11.18
C VAL A 600 23.63 13.46 -12.17
N ALA A 601 22.63 13.32 -13.02
CA ALA A 601 22.28 14.33 -14.02
C ALA A 601 21.37 15.44 -13.45
N SER A 602 21.36 16.60 -14.12
CA SER A 602 20.46 17.74 -13.89
C SER A 602 20.50 18.32 -12.47
N VAL A 603 21.69 18.41 -11.88
CA VAL A 603 21.90 19.00 -10.55
C VAL A 603 22.70 20.30 -10.69
N PRO A 604 22.40 21.38 -9.92
CA PRO A 604 23.19 22.61 -9.96
C PRO A 604 24.67 22.39 -9.67
N GLU A 605 25.55 23.17 -10.32
CA GLU A 605 27.00 23.10 -10.08
C GLU A 605 27.37 23.41 -8.61
N THR A 606 26.57 24.25 -7.94
CA THR A 606 26.73 24.63 -6.53
C THR A 606 26.24 23.58 -5.55
N ALA A 607 25.64 22.48 -6.03
CA ALA A 607 25.12 21.45 -5.14
C ALA A 607 26.24 20.60 -4.53
N PHE A 608 26.08 20.25 -3.26
CA PHE A 608 26.96 19.34 -2.53
C PHE A 608 26.24 18.02 -2.27
N ALA A 609 27.00 16.94 -2.25
CA ALA A 609 26.51 15.60 -1.94
C ALA A 609 26.79 15.25 -0.48
N TYR A 610 25.83 14.60 0.18
CA TYR A 610 25.92 14.14 1.55
C TYR A 610 25.44 12.69 1.64
N GLU A 611 26.21 11.84 2.33
CA GLU A 611 25.74 10.54 2.80
C GLU A 611 24.87 10.79 4.03
N VAL A 612 23.67 10.21 4.04
CA VAL A 612 22.67 10.40 5.07
C VAL A 612 22.35 9.04 5.69
N THR A 613 22.65 8.90 6.97
CA THR A 613 22.25 7.75 7.78
C THR A 613 21.52 8.24 9.02
N THR A 614 20.86 7.32 9.72
CA THR A 614 20.18 7.59 11.00
C THR A 614 21.13 7.98 12.13
N THR A 615 22.45 7.84 11.95
CA THR A 615 23.47 8.20 12.95
C THR A 615 24.45 9.27 12.49
N ARG A 616 24.53 9.56 11.18
CA ARG A 616 25.48 10.53 10.63
C ARG A 616 25.00 11.14 9.31
N ILE A 617 25.24 12.44 9.17
CA ILE A 617 25.17 13.14 7.87
C ILE A 617 26.56 13.68 7.54
N ALA A 618 27.21 13.09 6.54
CA ALA A 618 28.60 13.37 6.18
C ALA A 618 28.70 13.90 4.74
N PRO A 619 29.49 14.96 4.48
CA PRO A 619 29.74 15.41 3.11
C PRO A 619 30.51 14.35 2.32
N LEU A 620 30.17 14.20 1.05
CA LEU A 620 30.84 13.31 0.11
C LEU A 620 31.67 14.10 -0.90
N ASN A 621 32.76 13.46 -1.36
CA ASN A 621 33.52 14.00 -2.48
C ASN A 621 32.65 13.94 -3.74
N SER A 622 32.55 15.07 -4.44
CA SER A 622 31.86 15.12 -5.71
C SER A 622 32.54 16.06 -6.70
N GLU A 623 32.58 15.65 -7.96
CA GLU A 623 33.24 16.35 -9.07
C GLU A 623 32.17 16.78 -10.10
N PRO A 624 32.22 18.00 -10.65
CA PRO A 624 31.30 18.39 -11.71
C PRO A 624 31.59 17.59 -13.00
N ILE A 625 30.53 17.17 -13.69
CA ILE A 625 30.58 16.53 -15.01
C ILE A 625 29.61 17.26 -15.95
N PRO A 626 29.76 17.16 -17.29
CA PRO A 626 28.83 17.81 -18.21
C PRO A 626 27.37 17.44 -17.92
N GLY A 627 26.56 18.43 -17.52
CA GLY A 627 25.14 18.25 -17.20
C GLY A 627 24.84 17.61 -15.84
N GLY A 628 25.81 17.50 -14.93
CA GLY A 628 25.60 16.84 -13.63
C GLY A 628 26.79 16.85 -12.67
N ARG A 629 26.78 15.92 -11.70
CA ARG A 629 27.87 15.69 -10.76
C ARG A 629 28.17 14.20 -10.60
N ARG A 630 29.44 13.85 -10.45
CA ARG A 630 29.92 12.53 -10.05
C ARG A 630 30.13 12.49 -8.55
N VAL A 631 29.40 11.64 -7.84
CA VAL A 631 29.49 11.46 -6.39
C VAL A 631 30.31 10.21 -6.08
N LYS A 632 31.24 10.32 -5.13
CA LYS A 632 32.09 9.20 -4.68
C LYS A 632 31.80 8.86 -3.22
N LEU A 633 31.33 7.63 -2.97
CA LEU A 633 31.22 7.07 -1.61
C LEU A 633 32.51 6.33 -1.25
N PRO A 634 33.10 6.55 -0.07
CA PRO A 634 34.34 5.88 0.34
C PRO A 634 34.15 4.39 0.59
N ALA A 635 32.99 3.99 1.10
CA ALA A 635 32.58 2.62 1.32
C ALA A 635 31.10 2.50 0.99
N PHE A 636 30.72 1.38 0.38
CA PHE A 636 29.33 1.06 0.07
C PHE A 636 29.02 -0.32 0.67
N ASP A 637 27.84 -0.43 1.28
CA ASP A 637 27.27 -1.68 1.80
C ASP A 637 26.02 -2.03 0.96
N THR A 638 25.11 -2.88 1.46
CA THR A 638 23.89 -3.32 0.75
C THR A 638 23.11 -2.18 0.08
N THR A 639 22.91 -1.07 0.80
CA THR A 639 22.25 0.14 0.33
C THR A 639 22.91 1.38 0.94
N ALA A 640 22.64 2.56 0.37
CA ALA A 640 22.95 3.84 1.00
C ALA A 640 21.92 4.90 0.60
N ALA A 641 21.87 6.00 1.34
CA ALA A 641 21.08 7.18 0.99
C ALA A 641 21.98 8.41 0.81
N ILE A 642 21.87 9.06 -0.34
CA ILE A 642 22.69 10.21 -0.70
C ILE A 642 21.79 11.37 -1.09
N ILE A 643 22.02 12.53 -0.49
CA ILE A 643 21.28 13.74 -0.81
C ILE A 643 22.22 14.73 -1.49
N VAL A 644 21.81 15.20 -2.66
CA VAL A 644 22.50 16.24 -3.42
C VAL A 644 21.64 17.50 -3.45
N THR A 645 22.15 18.58 -2.85
CA THR A 645 21.40 19.83 -2.65
C THR A 645 22.32 21.05 -2.67
N SER A 646 21.81 22.17 -3.18
CA SER A 646 22.42 23.50 -3.03
C SER A 646 21.80 24.30 -1.88
N ASP A 647 20.69 23.82 -1.29
CA ASP A 647 19.99 24.46 -0.18
C ASP A 647 20.49 23.91 1.17
N PRO A 648 21.19 24.71 1.99
CA PRO A 648 21.70 24.28 3.29
C PRO A 648 20.61 23.96 4.31
N SER A 649 19.38 24.50 4.13
CA SER A 649 18.27 24.26 5.08
C SER A 649 17.84 22.79 5.10
N VAL A 650 17.86 22.13 3.94
CA VAL A 650 17.58 20.70 3.79
C VAL A 650 18.48 19.86 4.70
N ILE A 651 19.79 20.14 4.68
CA ILE A 651 20.77 19.42 5.50
C ILE A 651 20.63 19.76 6.98
N ALA A 652 20.28 21.02 7.32
CA ALA A 652 20.06 21.43 8.70
C ALA A 652 18.84 20.72 9.32
N ASP A 653 17.75 20.56 8.57
CA ASP A 653 16.54 19.88 9.01
C ASP A 653 16.77 18.37 9.18
N LEU A 654 17.47 17.73 8.23
CA LEU A 654 17.88 16.33 8.35
C LEU A 654 18.77 16.08 9.55
N LYS A 655 19.75 16.96 9.83
CA LYS A 655 20.59 16.86 11.04
C LYS A 655 19.76 16.92 12.31
N ARG A 656 18.82 17.86 12.39
CA ARG A 656 17.91 17.97 13.53
C ARG A 656 17.08 16.70 13.73
N LYS A 657 16.57 16.12 12.64
CA LYS A 657 15.80 14.86 12.68
C LYS A 657 16.68 13.68 13.11
N MET A 658 17.86 13.50 12.50
CA MET A 658 18.85 12.47 12.83
C MET A 658 19.25 12.51 14.32
N GLU A 659 19.47 13.70 14.88
CA GLU A 659 19.85 13.85 16.29
C GLU A 659 18.84 13.27 17.28
N THR A 660 17.55 13.24 16.92
CA THR A 660 16.49 12.67 17.77
C THR A 660 16.46 11.14 17.77
N MET A 661 17.04 10.49 16.75
CA MET A 661 16.97 9.04 16.54
C MET A 661 18.32 8.31 16.64
N GLN A 662 19.45 9.04 16.58
CA GLN A 662 20.80 8.44 16.53
C GLN A 662 21.08 7.45 17.66
N ALA A 663 20.62 7.74 18.88
CA ALA A 663 20.89 6.90 20.05
C ALA A 663 20.13 5.56 19.95
N GLN A 664 18.86 5.63 19.58
CA GLN A 664 18.02 4.46 19.33
C GLN A 664 18.56 3.65 18.16
N SER A 665 18.94 4.30 17.05
CA SER A 665 19.48 3.61 15.89
C SER A 665 20.78 2.86 16.20
N ALA A 666 21.72 3.49 16.92
CA ALA A 666 22.97 2.85 17.28
C ALA A 666 22.75 1.65 18.22
N ARG A 667 21.82 1.77 19.18
CA ARG A 667 21.42 0.66 20.07
C ARG A 667 20.80 -0.49 19.28
N ASN A 668 19.88 -0.20 18.37
CA ASN A 668 19.22 -1.22 17.55
C ASN A 668 20.23 -1.98 16.66
N TRP A 669 21.23 -1.28 16.10
CA TRP A 669 22.32 -1.91 15.35
C TRP A 669 23.16 -2.88 16.20
N ILE A 670 23.52 -2.48 17.42
CA ILE A 670 24.28 -3.34 18.35
C ILE A 670 23.49 -4.60 18.69
N GLU A 671 22.22 -4.44 19.06
CA GLU A 671 21.36 -5.57 19.44
C GLU A 671 21.06 -6.49 18.26
N LEU A 672 20.91 -5.94 17.05
CA LEU A 672 20.73 -6.73 15.83
C LEU A 672 21.96 -7.58 15.53
N ALA A 673 23.15 -6.98 15.62
CA ALA A 673 24.42 -7.69 15.40
C ALA A 673 24.63 -8.81 16.44
N LYS A 674 24.26 -8.59 17.70
CA LYS A 674 24.32 -9.60 18.77
C LYS A 674 23.36 -10.76 18.51
N ALA A 675 22.11 -10.45 18.18
CA ALA A 675 21.09 -11.46 17.90
C ALA A 675 21.52 -12.34 16.70
N LYS A 676 21.96 -11.71 15.61
CA LYS A 676 22.45 -12.42 14.42
C LYS A 676 23.70 -13.25 14.71
N LEU A 677 24.70 -12.71 15.43
CA LEU A 677 25.91 -13.46 15.81
C LEU A 677 25.57 -14.74 16.57
N ASN A 678 24.67 -14.66 17.56
CA ASN A 678 24.28 -15.83 18.33
C ASN A 678 23.62 -16.90 17.44
N ARG A 679 22.69 -16.49 16.57
CA ARG A 679 21.99 -17.38 15.65
C ARG A 679 22.95 -18.03 14.63
N VAL A 680 23.85 -17.24 14.05
CA VAL A 680 24.83 -17.73 13.05
C VAL A 680 25.79 -18.73 13.67
N ARG A 681 26.30 -18.46 14.88
CA ARG A 681 27.18 -19.38 15.61
C ARG A 681 26.51 -20.73 15.86
N ILE A 682 25.24 -20.75 16.28
CA ILE A 682 24.52 -22.01 16.55
C ILE A 682 24.42 -22.87 15.28
N ALA A 683 24.05 -22.27 14.15
CA ALA A 683 23.95 -22.99 12.88
C ALA A 683 25.32 -23.44 12.34
N ASP A 684 26.36 -22.61 12.48
CA ASP A 684 27.74 -22.97 12.12
C ASP A 684 28.28 -24.16 12.94
N ASP A 685 28.03 -24.15 14.25
CA ASP A 685 28.39 -25.27 15.15
C ASP A 685 27.71 -26.57 14.70
N GLU A 686 26.45 -26.51 14.28
CA GLU A 686 25.69 -27.66 13.78
C GLU A 686 26.20 -28.16 12.43
N LEU A 687 26.46 -27.26 11.47
CA LEU A 687 27.04 -27.59 10.18
C LEU A 687 28.43 -28.23 10.32
N THR A 688 29.23 -27.72 11.27
CA THR A 688 30.54 -28.28 11.59
C THR A 688 30.43 -29.72 12.12
N LYS A 689 29.47 -30.01 13.01
CA LYS A 689 29.19 -31.38 13.48
C LYS A 689 28.76 -32.32 12.36
N LEU A 690 28.05 -31.82 11.34
CA LEU A 690 27.65 -32.59 10.16
C LEU A 690 28.80 -32.79 9.15
N GLY A 691 29.98 -32.18 9.39
CA GLY A 691 31.14 -32.27 8.50
C GLY A 691 31.11 -31.27 7.34
N ALA A 692 30.26 -30.25 7.42
CA ALA A 692 30.09 -29.18 6.44
C ALA A 692 30.55 -27.81 6.99
N GLY A 693 31.51 -27.79 7.92
CA GLY A 693 32.07 -26.56 8.50
C GLY A 693 32.90 -25.75 7.50
N GLN A 694 32.99 -24.42 7.70
CA GLN A 694 33.84 -23.54 6.89
C GLN A 694 35.20 -23.32 7.56
N PRO A 695 36.33 -23.36 6.81
CA PRO A 695 37.66 -23.11 7.35
C PRO A 695 37.81 -21.73 8.01
N ASP A 696 37.20 -20.70 7.41
CA ASP A 696 37.33 -19.31 7.84
C ASP A 696 36.32 -18.93 8.95
N ALA A 697 35.44 -19.86 9.36
CA ALA A 697 34.40 -19.59 10.35
C ALA A 697 34.94 -19.05 11.69
N PRO A 698 36.00 -19.65 12.30
CA PRO A 698 36.53 -19.14 13.58
C PRO A 698 37.01 -17.69 13.49
N GLN A 699 37.65 -17.32 12.37
CA GLN A 699 38.17 -15.97 12.15
C GLN A 699 37.02 -14.97 11.96
N LEU A 700 36.03 -15.29 11.12
CA LEU A 700 34.89 -14.42 10.84
C LEU A 700 34.00 -14.21 12.09
N LEU A 701 33.75 -15.28 12.86
CA LEU A 701 33.00 -15.19 14.12
C LEU A 701 33.75 -14.37 15.19
N ALA A 702 35.09 -14.54 15.29
CA ALA A 702 35.91 -13.74 16.19
C ALA A 702 35.94 -12.27 15.78
N GLN A 703 36.04 -11.97 14.47
CA GLN A 703 35.99 -10.61 13.95
C GLN A 703 34.63 -9.95 14.28
N ALA A 704 33.52 -10.63 13.99
CA ALA A 704 32.18 -10.11 14.30
C ALA A 704 32.01 -9.82 15.79
N ARG A 705 32.43 -10.76 16.66
CA ARG A 705 32.41 -10.57 18.13
C ARG A 705 33.26 -9.39 18.57
N GLY A 706 34.47 -9.25 18.03
CA GLY A 706 35.38 -8.15 18.37
C GLY A 706 34.82 -6.78 17.95
N MET A 707 34.12 -6.69 16.82
CA MET A 707 33.46 -5.46 16.40
C MET A 707 32.26 -5.10 17.27
N ILE A 708 31.45 -6.09 17.69
CA ILE A 708 30.34 -5.88 18.63
C ILE A 708 30.88 -5.38 19.98
N GLN A 709 31.94 -5.98 20.51
CA GLN A 709 32.56 -5.54 21.76
C GLN A 709 33.07 -4.09 21.68
N LYS A 710 33.66 -3.69 20.54
CA LYS A 710 34.04 -2.29 20.29
C LYS A 710 32.83 -1.37 20.27
N ALA A 711 31.74 -1.78 19.61
CA ALA A 711 30.51 -1.01 19.52
C ALA A 711 29.89 -0.77 20.91
N GLU A 712 29.80 -1.83 21.73
CA GLU A 712 29.31 -1.74 23.11
C GLU A 712 30.22 -0.86 23.99
N GLY A 713 31.54 -1.01 23.86
CA GLY A 713 32.50 -0.25 24.67
C GLY A 713 32.53 1.25 24.41
N ILE A 714 32.21 1.70 23.20
CA ILE A 714 32.15 3.14 22.86
C ILE A 714 30.74 3.74 22.96
N PHE A 715 29.70 2.91 23.08
CA PHE A 715 28.31 3.34 23.10
C PHE A 715 28.07 4.31 24.27
N PRO A 716 27.69 5.58 24.00
CA PRO A 716 27.55 6.58 25.06
C PRO A 716 26.47 6.31 26.10
N GLY A 717 25.41 5.57 25.73
CA GLY A 717 24.20 5.46 26.54
C GLY A 717 23.68 6.83 26.98
N ASP A 718 23.31 6.93 28.26
CA ASP A 718 22.73 8.14 28.86
C ASP A 718 23.77 9.25 29.12
N ALA A 719 25.05 9.03 28.77
CA ALA A 719 26.08 10.06 28.89
C ALA A 719 25.79 11.30 28.03
N LEU A 720 25.15 11.13 26.86
CA LEU A 720 24.74 12.26 26.03
C LEU A 720 23.69 13.13 26.74
N GLU A 721 22.66 12.51 27.31
CA GLU A 721 21.59 13.23 28.00
C GLU A 721 22.13 13.98 29.23
N ARG A 722 23.01 13.34 30.00
CA ARG A 722 23.71 13.98 31.13
C ARG A 722 24.57 15.16 30.69
N ALA A 723 25.32 15.02 29.59
CA ALA A 723 26.14 16.12 29.06
C ALA A 723 25.27 17.29 28.56
N ILE A 724 24.12 17.01 27.94
CA ILE A 724 23.16 18.04 27.50
C ILE A 724 22.53 18.74 28.72
N ALA A 725 22.15 18.00 29.76
CA ALA A 725 21.60 18.55 31.00
C ALA A 725 22.62 19.46 31.70
N GLN A 726 23.86 19.02 31.85
CA GLN A 726 24.95 19.80 32.44
C GLN A 726 25.24 21.08 31.64
N ALA A 727 25.24 21.01 30.31
CA ALA A 727 25.42 22.19 29.46
C ALA A 727 24.29 23.21 29.61
N ARG A 728 23.05 22.76 29.86
CA ARG A 728 21.90 23.62 30.15
C ARG A 728 22.00 24.28 31.52
N GLU A 729 22.38 23.52 32.55
CA GLU A 729 22.54 24.00 33.93
C GLU A 729 23.67 25.01 34.09
N ALA A 730 24.77 24.86 33.34
CA ALA A 730 25.92 25.78 33.37
C ALA A 730 25.65 27.18 32.78
N GLY A 731 24.39 27.52 32.43
CA GLY A 731 24.03 28.84 31.90
C GLY A 731 24.66 29.18 30.55
N GLN A 732 25.30 28.21 29.89
CA GLN A 732 25.92 28.39 28.59
C GLN A 732 24.82 28.52 27.53
N ARG A 733 24.41 29.76 27.22
CA ARG A 733 23.56 30.11 26.06
C ARG A 733 24.17 29.74 24.69
N LYS A 734 25.25 28.96 24.63
CA LYS A 734 25.89 28.45 23.41
C LYS A 734 25.74 26.93 23.27
N SER A 735 24.55 26.57 22.78
CA SER A 735 24.28 25.56 21.75
C SER A 735 24.52 24.06 22.04
N PRO A 736 23.69 23.14 21.50
CA PRO A 736 23.95 21.68 21.40
C PRO A 736 25.26 21.26 20.67
N ASN A 737 26.22 22.17 20.51
CA ASN A 737 27.49 22.00 19.81
C ASN A 737 28.72 22.10 20.74
N SER A 738 28.58 21.84 22.05
CA SER A 738 29.77 21.72 22.91
C SER A 738 30.66 20.57 22.41
N ALA A 739 31.98 20.69 22.58
CA ALA A 739 32.93 19.69 22.07
C ALA A 739 32.61 18.28 22.58
N ASP A 740 32.20 18.17 23.85
CA ASP A 740 31.81 16.90 24.47
C ASP A 740 30.54 16.30 23.83
N VAL A 741 29.51 17.13 23.59
CA VAL A 741 28.27 16.68 22.95
C VAL A 741 28.53 16.22 21.52
N VAL A 742 29.36 16.96 20.76
CA VAL A 742 29.76 16.58 19.40
C VAL A 742 30.53 15.25 19.41
N GLN A 743 31.45 15.07 20.36
CA GLN A 743 32.20 13.83 20.49
C GLN A 743 31.30 12.64 20.86
N LEU A 744 30.36 12.82 21.79
CA LEU A 744 29.41 11.77 22.17
C LEU A 744 28.49 11.41 21.00
N ARG A 745 28.03 12.38 20.20
CA ARG A 745 27.27 12.12 18.98
C ARG A 745 28.04 11.29 17.96
N LYS A 746 29.32 11.60 17.76
CA LYS A 746 30.21 10.83 16.87
C LYS A 746 30.34 9.37 17.30
N ARG A 747 30.32 9.08 18.61
CA ARG A 747 30.42 7.71 19.13
C ARG A 747 29.19 6.85 18.78
N PHE A 748 27.98 7.42 18.62
CA PHE A 748 26.82 6.66 18.15
C PHE A 748 27.01 6.17 16.72
N ASP A 749 27.53 7.01 15.82
CA ASP A 749 27.89 6.61 14.46
C ASP A 749 28.98 5.53 14.43
N GLU A 750 30.04 5.70 15.21
CA GLU A 750 31.10 4.70 15.31
C GLU A 750 30.55 3.35 15.79
N ALA A 751 29.65 3.34 16.77
CA ALA A 751 29.03 2.12 17.29
C ALA A 751 28.15 1.42 16.23
N ALA A 752 27.36 2.19 15.48
CA ALA A 752 26.55 1.67 14.38
C ALA A 752 27.43 1.06 13.28
N ARG A 753 28.51 1.75 12.86
CA ARG A 753 29.43 1.25 11.82
C ARG A 753 30.19 -0.01 12.25
N TYR A 754 30.61 -0.11 13.52
CA TYR A 754 31.19 -1.37 14.02
C TYR A 754 30.18 -2.52 14.00
N SER A 755 28.93 -2.25 14.36
CA SER A 755 27.85 -3.25 14.31
C SER A 755 27.58 -3.71 12.87
N GLN A 756 27.51 -2.78 11.91
CA GLN A 756 27.37 -3.09 10.47
C GLN A 756 28.55 -3.91 9.95
N THR A 757 29.79 -3.58 10.36
CA THR A 757 30.98 -4.36 10.02
C THR A 757 30.89 -5.80 10.58
N ALA A 758 30.33 -5.97 11.78
CA ALA A 758 30.07 -7.29 12.32
C ALA A 758 29.05 -8.08 11.48
N MET A 759 27.96 -7.42 11.07
CA MET A 759 26.94 -8.00 10.17
C MET A 759 27.57 -8.45 8.84
N GLN A 760 28.45 -7.64 8.25
CA GLN A 760 29.18 -7.99 7.02
C GLN A 760 30.01 -9.27 7.20
N SER A 761 30.78 -9.41 8.30
CA SER A 761 31.54 -10.63 8.58
C SER A 761 30.63 -11.87 8.69
N LEU A 762 29.44 -11.71 9.29
CA LEU A 762 28.45 -12.79 9.40
C LEU A 762 27.87 -13.16 8.03
N ARG A 763 27.53 -12.18 7.18
CA ARG A 763 27.05 -12.46 5.81
C ARG A 763 28.04 -13.25 4.98
N ILE A 764 29.34 -12.89 5.05
CA ILE A 764 30.41 -13.62 4.36
C ILE A 764 30.40 -15.10 4.77
N LEU A 765 30.31 -15.39 6.07
CA LEU A 765 30.24 -16.75 6.58
C LEU A 765 28.97 -17.49 6.12
N GLN A 766 27.80 -16.85 6.22
CA GLN A 766 26.53 -17.43 5.79
C GLN A 766 26.54 -17.78 4.30
N LYS A 767 27.06 -16.87 3.46
CA LYS A 767 27.16 -17.07 2.02
C LYS A 767 28.11 -18.22 1.67
N ALA A 768 29.27 -18.32 2.32
CA ALA A 768 30.22 -19.41 2.09
C ALA A 768 29.61 -20.80 2.37
N HIS A 769 28.87 -20.92 3.47
CA HIS A 769 28.10 -22.13 3.79
C HIS A 769 27.04 -22.45 2.74
N TRP A 770 26.28 -21.42 2.35
CA TRP A 770 25.20 -21.57 1.38
C TRP A 770 25.73 -21.99 0.00
N GLU A 771 26.79 -21.35 -0.50
CA GLU A 771 27.45 -21.73 -1.76
C GLU A 771 27.99 -23.17 -1.70
N THR A 772 28.53 -23.60 -0.56
CA THR A 772 28.97 -24.99 -0.37
C THR A 772 27.80 -25.97 -0.51
N ALA A 773 26.61 -25.63 -0.03
CA ALA A 773 25.41 -26.46 -0.18
C ALA A 773 24.81 -26.40 -1.60
N THR A 774 24.86 -25.24 -2.26
CA THR A 774 24.15 -25.03 -3.54
C THR A 774 25.01 -25.27 -4.79
N HIS A 775 26.34 -25.27 -4.72
CA HIS A 775 27.22 -25.35 -5.91
C HIS A 775 26.99 -26.55 -6.83
N ARG A 776 26.39 -27.64 -6.32
CA ARG A 776 26.06 -28.84 -7.11
C ARG A 776 24.63 -28.85 -7.63
N LEU A 777 23.77 -28.01 -7.08
CA LEU A 777 22.38 -27.89 -7.49
C LEU A 777 22.29 -27.03 -8.75
N LYS A 778 21.34 -27.35 -9.63
CA LYS A 778 21.03 -26.53 -10.80
C LYS A 778 20.31 -25.22 -10.46
N SER A 779 19.72 -25.14 -9.26
CA SER A 779 19.08 -23.95 -8.71
C SER A 779 19.03 -24.08 -7.18
N PRO A 780 19.04 -22.95 -6.42
CA PRO A 780 18.84 -22.97 -4.98
C PRO A 780 17.51 -23.58 -4.52
N VAL A 781 16.46 -23.61 -5.37
CA VAL A 781 15.18 -24.29 -5.05
C VAL A 781 15.20 -25.80 -5.35
N GLY A 782 16.34 -26.33 -5.83
CA GLY A 782 16.54 -27.75 -6.07
C GLY A 782 16.48 -28.61 -4.80
N SER A 783 16.70 -28.02 -3.64
CA SER A 783 16.45 -28.65 -2.33
C SER A 783 15.53 -27.78 -1.49
N PRO A 784 14.60 -28.34 -0.71
CA PRO A 784 13.68 -27.55 0.13
C PRO A 784 14.40 -26.89 1.32
N HIS A 785 15.68 -27.22 1.54
CA HIS A 785 16.47 -26.80 2.69
C HIS A 785 17.60 -25.83 2.33
N THR A 786 17.77 -25.50 1.05
CA THR A 786 18.76 -24.50 0.58
C THR A 786 18.17 -23.11 0.40
N LEU A 787 16.94 -22.90 0.87
CA LEU A 787 16.22 -21.64 0.76
C LEU A 787 16.76 -20.53 1.66
N CYS A 788 17.35 -20.87 2.82
CA CYS A 788 18.05 -19.92 3.69
C CYS A 788 19.20 -20.59 4.45
N PHE A 789 20.04 -19.79 5.11
CA PHE A 789 21.19 -20.30 5.87
C PHE A 789 20.80 -21.24 7.04
N GLN A 790 19.76 -20.91 7.81
CA GLN A 790 19.37 -21.73 8.98
C GLN A 790 18.87 -23.13 8.65
N THR A 791 18.44 -23.38 7.42
CA THR A 791 17.93 -24.69 7.01
C THR A 791 19.01 -25.59 6.41
N LEU A 792 20.23 -25.09 6.22
CA LEU A 792 21.34 -25.88 5.66
C LEU A 792 21.68 -27.15 6.46
N PRO A 793 21.58 -27.20 7.80
CA PRO A 793 21.74 -28.47 8.53
C PRO A 793 20.77 -29.55 8.05
N ASP A 794 19.52 -29.20 7.79
CA ASP A 794 18.51 -30.14 7.26
C ASP A 794 18.85 -30.57 5.82
N HIS A 795 19.44 -29.69 5.00
CA HIS A 795 19.94 -30.06 3.69
C HIS A 795 20.99 -31.18 3.79
N TRP A 796 21.99 -31.03 4.66
CA TRP A 796 23.04 -32.03 4.81
C TRP A 796 22.53 -33.33 5.43
N ARG A 797 21.55 -33.27 6.34
CA ARG A 797 20.83 -34.47 6.82
C ARG A 797 20.14 -35.19 5.68
N LEU A 798 19.37 -34.48 4.84
CA LEU A 798 18.68 -35.05 3.69
C LEU A 798 19.67 -35.74 2.73
N ILE A 799 20.76 -35.08 2.38
CA ILE A 799 21.80 -35.66 1.52
C ILE A 799 22.44 -36.89 2.16
N ALA A 800 22.72 -36.87 3.47
CA ALA A 800 23.27 -38.01 4.17
C ALA A 800 22.28 -39.19 4.26
N MET A 801 20.99 -38.92 4.45
CA MET A 801 19.92 -39.93 4.42
C MET A 801 19.83 -40.61 3.05
N LEU A 802 19.78 -39.81 1.98
CA LEU A 802 19.74 -40.32 0.62
C LEU A 802 20.99 -41.12 0.25
N GLY A 803 22.18 -40.66 0.68
CA GLY A 803 23.44 -41.36 0.42
C GLY A 803 23.57 -42.72 1.11
N LYS A 804 22.87 -42.93 2.24
CA LYS A 804 22.82 -44.21 2.96
C LYS A 804 21.69 -45.13 2.51
N SER A 805 20.77 -44.62 1.69
CA SER A 805 19.61 -45.39 1.25
C SER A 805 20.01 -46.44 0.23
N THR A 806 19.63 -47.70 0.48
CA THR A 806 19.76 -48.83 -0.47
C THR A 806 18.50 -49.04 -1.31
N THR A 807 17.46 -48.21 -1.12
CA THR A 807 16.18 -48.37 -1.82
C THR A 807 16.32 -48.20 -3.32
N ARG A 808 15.82 -49.19 -4.08
CA ARG A 808 15.57 -49.05 -5.51
C ARG A 808 14.61 -47.88 -5.70
N ALA A 809 15.04 -46.89 -6.48
CA ALA A 809 14.16 -45.84 -6.97
C ALA A 809 12.86 -46.46 -7.53
N SER A 810 11.71 -45.90 -7.20
CA SER A 810 10.46 -46.32 -7.82
C SER A 810 10.51 -46.06 -9.33
N GLU A 811 9.65 -46.75 -10.09
CA GLU A 811 9.32 -46.27 -11.44
C GLU A 811 8.72 -44.86 -11.36
N ASN A 812 8.66 -44.17 -12.50
CA ASN A 812 8.06 -42.85 -12.59
C ASN A 812 6.59 -42.93 -12.12
N LEU A 813 6.29 -42.24 -11.01
CA LEU A 813 4.94 -42.19 -10.44
C LEU A 813 4.01 -41.29 -11.26
N LEU A 814 4.57 -40.41 -12.10
CA LEU A 814 3.79 -39.50 -12.94
C LEU A 814 3.30 -40.19 -14.20
N THR A 815 1.98 -40.31 -14.33
CA THR A 815 1.36 -40.91 -15.51
C THR A 815 1.50 -40.00 -16.73
N LYS A 816 2.04 -40.53 -17.83
CA LYS A 816 2.24 -39.81 -19.10
C LYS A 816 3.05 -38.52 -18.99
N GLY A 817 4.08 -38.53 -18.14
CA GLY A 817 5.07 -37.45 -18.05
C GLY A 817 6.11 -37.44 -19.19
N ASP A 818 6.22 -38.52 -19.95
CA ASP A 818 6.99 -38.61 -21.21
C ASP A 818 6.31 -37.88 -22.38
N PHE A 819 5.04 -37.52 -22.24
CA PHE A 819 4.21 -36.87 -23.27
C PHE A 819 4.10 -37.63 -24.60
N GLU A 820 4.40 -38.93 -24.61
CA GLU A 820 4.26 -39.82 -25.78
C GLU A 820 2.79 -40.22 -26.00
N VAL A 821 1.99 -39.23 -26.37
CA VAL A 821 0.55 -39.31 -26.71
C VAL A 821 0.24 -38.52 -27.96
N LEU A 822 -0.88 -38.79 -28.65
CA LEU A 822 -1.19 -38.19 -29.95
C LEU A 822 -1.50 -36.69 -29.88
N ASP A 823 -2.21 -36.27 -28.84
CA ASP A 823 -2.70 -34.91 -28.69
C ASP A 823 -2.99 -34.58 -27.21
N TYR A 824 -3.30 -33.30 -26.94
CA TYR A 824 -3.66 -32.85 -25.60
C TYR A 824 -4.97 -33.47 -25.06
N PRO A 825 -6.06 -33.64 -25.84
CA PRO A 825 -7.25 -34.36 -25.37
C PRO A 825 -6.96 -35.76 -24.85
N THR A 826 -6.03 -36.50 -25.47
CA THR A 826 -5.57 -37.80 -24.97
C THR A 826 -4.81 -37.64 -23.65
N LEU A 827 -3.89 -36.68 -23.55
CA LEU A 827 -3.16 -36.38 -22.32
C LEU A 827 -4.11 -36.03 -21.15
N SER A 828 -5.17 -35.28 -21.43
CA SER A 828 -6.15 -34.86 -20.43
C SER A 828 -6.95 -36.02 -19.84
N ARG A 829 -7.21 -37.07 -20.63
CA ARG A 829 -7.83 -38.33 -20.13
C ARG A 829 -6.96 -39.05 -19.10
N PHE A 830 -5.65 -38.79 -19.08
CA PHE A 830 -4.72 -39.29 -18.07
C PHE A 830 -4.58 -38.36 -16.85
N GLY A 831 -5.48 -37.38 -16.69
CA GLY A 831 -5.57 -36.54 -15.49
C GLY A 831 -4.85 -35.20 -15.57
N TRP A 832 -4.27 -34.84 -16.72
CA TRP A 832 -3.71 -33.51 -16.95
C TRP A 832 -4.83 -32.49 -17.22
N GLN A 833 -4.86 -31.40 -16.47
CA GLN A 833 -6.00 -30.46 -16.51
C GLN A 833 -5.53 -29.02 -16.63
N THR A 834 -6.13 -28.26 -17.55
CA THR A 834 -5.97 -26.80 -17.60
C THR A 834 -6.90 -26.13 -16.59
N VAL A 835 -6.37 -25.19 -15.81
CA VAL A 835 -7.18 -24.30 -14.99
C VAL A 835 -7.84 -23.27 -15.90
N PRO A 836 -9.18 -23.11 -15.88
CA PRO A 836 -9.86 -22.10 -16.69
C PRO A 836 -9.45 -20.68 -16.28
N THR A 837 -8.92 -19.91 -17.23
CA THR A 837 -8.60 -18.49 -17.05
C THR A 837 -9.37 -17.65 -18.05
N THR A 838 -9.95 -16.53 -17.60
CA THR A 838 -10.54 -15.54 -18.52
C THR A 838 -9.41 -14.72 -19.14
N LEU A 839 -9.13 -14.93 -20.43
CA LEU A 839 -8.04 -14.26 -21.13
C LEU A 839 -8.40 -12.80 -21.48
N PRO A 840 -7.42 -11.87 -21.45
CA PRO A 840 -7.58 -10.54 -22.00
C PRO A 840 -7.92 -10.57 -23.50
N THR A 841 -8.65 -9.56 -23.97
CA THR A 841 -8.99 -9.43 -25.39
C THR A 841 -7.73 -9.35 -26.25
N GLY A 842 -7.66 -10.15 -27.31
CA GLY A 842 -6.50 -10.16 -28.21
C GLY A 842 -5.36 -11.09 -27.78
N VAL A 843 -5.60 -12.03 -26.85
CA VAL A 843 -4.64 -13.05 -26.43
C VAL A 843 -5.22 -14.44 -26.66
N ARG A 844 -4.45 -15.31 -27.33
CA ARG A 844 -4.74 -16.74 -27.47
C ARG A 844 -3.71 -17.54 -26.68
N ALA A 845 -4.19 -18.50 -25.90
CA ALA A 845 -3.34 -19.46 -25.18
C ALA A 845 -3.79 -20.90 -25.46
N ALA A 846 -2.85 -21.83 -25.55
CA ALA A 846 -3.14 -23.24 -25.80
C ALA A 846 -2.09 -24.17 -25.19
N VAL A 847 -2.55 -25.34 -24.74
CA VAL A 847 -1.71 -26.51 -24.47
C VAL A 847 -1.76 -27.44 -25.69
N GLN A 848 -0.61 -27.91 -26.15
CA GLN A 848 -0.50 -28.84 -27.27
C GLN A 848 0.51 -29.95 -26.95
N VAL A 849 0.35 -31.09 -27.60
CA VAL A 849 1.39 -32.13 -27.66
C VAL A 849 1.87 -32.17 -29.10
N LEU A 850 3.18 -32.05 -29.32
CA LEU A 850 3.77 -32.06 -30.65
C LEU A 850 5.16 -32.71 -30.66
N THR A 851 5.67 -33.06 -31.84
CA THR A 851 7.05 -33.56 -31.98
C THR A 851 8.04 -32.43 -31.76
N ALA A 852 8.93 -32.59 -30.77
CA ALA A 852 9.89 -31.55 -30.39
C ALA A 852 10.84 -31.21 -31.54
N THR A 853 11.09 -29.92 -31.77
CA THR A 853 12.04 -29.52 -32.83
C THR A 853 13.45 -29.99 -32.47
N GLY A 854 14.01 -30.89 -33.30
CA GLY A 854 15.33 -31.48 -33.09
C GLY A 854 15.36 -32.76 -32.24
N ARG A 855 14.19 -33.37 -31.95
CA ARG A 855 14.07 -34.70 -31.35
C ARG A 855 12.99 -35.50 -32.10
N ASP A 856 13.10 -36.83 -32.06
CA ASP A 856 12.05 -37.72 -32.58
C ASP A 856 10.93 -37.99 -31.56
N SER A 857 11.06 -37.48 -30.33
CA SER A 857 10.08 -37.59 -29.24
C SER A 857 9.03 -36.49 -29.28
N ARG A 858 7.86 -36.77 -28.69
CA ARG A 858 6.82 -35.77 -28.45
C ARG A 858 7.08 -35.02 -27.16
N CYS A 859 6.64 -33.76 -27.11
CA CYS A 859 6.75 -32.92 -25.93
C CYS A 859 5.46 -32.16 -25.67
N LEU A 860 5.31 -31.70 -24.43
CA LEU A 860 4.25 -30.80 -24.01
C LEU A 860 4.63 -29.35 -24.39
N ARG A 861 3.78 -28.66 -25.14
CA ARG A 861 3.94 -27.25 -25.51
C ARG A 861 2.89 -26.38 -24.85
N LEU A 862 3.34 -25.33 -24.17
CA LEU A 862 2.53 -24.23 -23.67
C LEU A 862 2.83 -23.00 -24.51
N VAL A 863 1.80 -22.39 -25.11
CA VAL A 863 1.95 -21.18 -25.92
C VAL A 863 0.90 -20.14 -25.55
N ALA A 864 1.33 -18.89 -25.41
CA ALA A 864 0.46 -17.73 -25.32
C ALA A 864 0.97 -16.65 -26.28
N ALA A 865 0.11 -16.18 -27.16
CA ALA A 865 0.46 -15.26 -28.24
C ALA A 865 -0.66 -14.24 -28.48
N PRO A 866 -0.35 -13.05 -29.02
CA PRO A 866 -1.37 -12.10 -29.43
C PRO A 866 -2.20 -12.62 -30.60
N ASP A 867 -3.45 -12.16 -30.68
CA ASP A 867 -4.31 -12.41 -31.83
C ASP A 867 -3.79 -11.67 -33.05
N THR A 868 -3.82 -12.34 -34.20
CA THR A 868 -3.28 -11.89 -35.50
C THR A 868 -3.78 -10.54 -36.02
N ASN A 869 -4.77 -9.90 -35.37
CA ASN A 869 -5.36 -8.61 -35.78
C ASN A 869 -5.33 -7.53 -34.69
N ASN A 870 -4.76 -7.79 -33.51
CA ASN A 870 -4.64 -6.80 -32.43
C ASN A 870 -3.17 -6.58 -32.09
N ASP A 871 -2.82 -5.36 -31.71
CA ASP A 871 -1.51 -5.12 -31.10
C ASP A 871 -1.39 -5.99 -29.84
N PRO A 872 -0.27 -6.73 -29.67
CA PRO A 872 -0.06 -7.49 -28.45
C PRO A 872 -0.20 -6.57 -27.24
N PRO A 873 -0.96 -6.97 -26.21
CA PRO A 873 -0.93 -6.23 -24.97
C PRO A 873 0.51 -6.21 -24.48
N ASN A 874 1.05 -5.01 -24.22
CA ASN A 874 2.41 -4.86 -23.73
C ASN A 874 2.64 -5.67 -22.44
N MET A 875 1.58 -5.91 -21.66
CA MET A 875 1.62 -6.57 -20.36
C MET A 875 0.31 -7.32 -20.09
N LEU A 876 0.41 -8.45 -19.38
CA LEU A 876 -0.72 -9.26 -18.94
C LEU A 876 -0.95 -9.11 -17.43
N ASP A 877 -2.20 -8.98 -17.04
CA ASP A 877 -2.67 -8.88 -15.65
C ASP A 877 -3.06 -10.24 -15.05
N VAL A 878 -3.15 -11.29 -15.88
CA VAL A 878 -3.46 -12.66 -15.47
C VAL A 878 -2.57 -13.66 -16.21
N ALA A 879 -2.28 -14.79 -15.56
CA ALA A 879 -1.50 -15.86 -16.17
C ALA A 879 -2.31 -16.58 -17.26
N PRO A 880 -1.92 -16.51 -18.55
CA PRO A 880 -2.73 -17.03 -19.65
C PRO A 880 -2.93 -18.55 -19.63
N LEU A 881 -2.03 -19.31 -19.00
CA LEU A 881 -2.12 -20.77 -19.00
C LEU A 881 -1.61 -21.37 -17.70
N THR A 882 -2.42 -22.20 -17.06
CA THR A 882 -2.01 -23.05 -15.94
C THR A 882 -2.44 -24.48 -16.22
N LEU A 883 -1.51 -25.41 -16.10
CA LEU A 883 -1.69 -26.85 -16.31
C LEU A 883 -1.27 -27.61 -15.06
N THR A 884 -2.18 -28.41 -14.52
CA THR A 884 -1.94 -29.27 -13.35
C THR A 884 -1.78 -30.72 -13.80
N ALA A 885 -0.74 -31.37 -13.28
CA ALA A 885 -0.45 -32.78 -13.51
C ALA A 885 -1.31 -33.69 -12.61
N PRO A 886 -1.53 -34.97 -12.97
CA PRO A 886 -2.31 -35.89 -12.12
C PRO A 886 -1.71 -36.03 -10.72
N ALA A 887 -2.57 -36.09 -9.71
CA ALA A 887 -2.15 -36.22 -8.32
C ALA A 887 -1.57 -37.62 -8.02
N ILE A 888 -0.46 -37.65 -7.30
CA ILE A 888 0.28 -38.85 -6.89
C ILE A 888 0.12 -39.03 -5.38
N ALA A 889 -0.24 -40.22 -4.91
CA ALA A 889 -0.29 -40.49 -3.47
C ALA A 889 1.13 -40.60 -2.90
N VAL A 890 1.43 -39.83 -1.85
CA VAL A 890 2.72 -39.84 -1.15
C VAL A 890 2.51 -40.09 0.35
N ARG A 891 3.53 -40.68 0.98
CA ARG A 891 3.55 -41.01 2.41
C ARG A 891 4.50 -40.09 3.16
N ALA A 892 4.21 -39.82 4.42
CA ALA A 892 5.10 -39.09 5.31
C ALA A 892 6.47 -39.77 5.40
N GLY A 893 7.54 -38.98 5.29
CA GLY A 893 8.93 -39.43 5.27
C GLY A 893 9.47 -39.79 3.89
N GLN A 894 8.63 -39.83 2.85
CA GLN A 894 9.11 -40.05 1.48
C GLN A 894 9.86 -38.84 0.95
N VAL A 895 10.91 -39.10 0.18
CA VAL A 895 11.62 -38.07 -0.58
C VAL A 895 11.31 -38.25 -2.05
N LEU A 896 10.73 -37.22 -2.67
CA LEU A 896 10.43 -37.19 -4.10
C LEU A 896 11.57 -36.53 -4.84
N HIS A 897 12.06 -37.18 -5.89
CA HIS A 897 12.98 -36.63 -6.86
C HIS A 897 12.21 -36.34 -8.14
N ILE A 898 12.08 -35.06 -8.46
CA ILE A 898 11.38 -34.56 -9.64
C ILE A 898 12.43 -34.11 -10.65
N SER A 899 12.33 -34.58 -11.89
CA SER A 899 13.25 -34.19 -12.96
C SER A 899 12.56 -34.09 -14.30
N GLY A 900 13.16 -33.35 -15.23
CA GLY A 900 12.66 -33.27 -16.60
C GLY A 900 13.46 -32.31 -17.45
N TRP A 901 13.01 -32.12 -18.69
CA TRP A 901 13.59 -31.18 -19.63
C TRP A 901 12.66 -30.01 -19.89
N VAL A 902 13.24 -28.83 -20.02
CA VAL A 902 12.52 -27.61 -20.38
C VAL A 902 13.25 -26.89 -21.50
N ARG A 903 12.48 -26.30 -22.41
CA ARG A 903 12.98 -25.41 -23.46
C ARG A 903 12.08 -24.18 -23.53
N VAL A 904 12.68 -22.99 -23.52
CA VAL A 904 11.95 -21.73 -23.77
C VAL A 904 12.22 -21.37 -25.22
N ALA A 905 11.30 -21.73 -26.11
CA ALA A 905 11.45 -21.54 -27.55
C ALA A 905 11.35 -20.05 -27.94
N SER A 906 10.45 -19.32 -27.27
CA SER A 906 10.34 -17.86 -27.35
C SER A 906 10.36 -17.28 -25.94
N ALA A 907 11.16 -16.24 -25.73
CA ALA A 907 11.26 -15.58 -24.43
C ALA A 907 9.87 -15.14 -23.94
N VAL A 908 9.60 -15.35 -22.65
CA VAL A 908 8.31 -14.99 -22.07
C VAL A 908 8.30 -13.49 -21.78
N THR A 909 7.38 -12.80 -22.44
CA THR A 909 7.19 -11.33 -22.38
C THR A 909 5.84 -10.99 -21.76
N GLY A 910 5.63 -9.73 -21.37
CA GLY A 910 4.37 -9.29 -20.76
C GLY A 910 4.16 -9.74 -19.30
N SER A 911 5.10 -10.50 -18.73
CA SER A 911 5.19 -10.85 -17.29
C SER A 911 6.65 -11.13 -16.90
N PHE A 912 7.03 -10.80 -15.65
CA PHE A 912 8.33 -11.12 -15.07
C PHE A 912 8.41 -12.51 -14.42
N ASP A 913 7.28 -13.17 -14.20
CA ASP A 913 7.27 -14.52 -13.60
C ASP A 913 7.68 -15.61 -14.62
N GLY A 914 7.66 -15.29 -15.91
CA GLY A 914 8.03 -16.22 -16.98
C GLY A 914 7.11 -17.45 -17.03
N VAL A 915 7.71 -18.63 -17.10
CA VAL A 915 7.04 -19.92 -16.85
C VAL A 915 7.50 -20.47 -15.52
N THR A 916 6.56 -21.00 -14.74
CA THR A 916 6.83 -21.60 -13.43
C THR A 916 6.45 -23.06 -13.35
N LEU A 917 7.31 -23.89 -12.77
CA LEU A 917 6.98 -25.24 -12.32
C LEU A 917 6.97 -25.27 -10.78
N SER A 918 5.80 -25.52 -10.21
CA SER A 918 5.56 -25.52 -8.76
C SER A 918 4.92 -26.83 -8.30
N ASP A 919 4.95 -27.09 -7.00
CA ASP A 919 4.33 -28.24 -6.36
C ASP A 919 3.54 -27.83 -5.12
N ASN A 920 2.62 -28.67 -4.68
CA ASN A 920 1.77 -28.38 -3.51
C ASN A 920 2.45 -28.64 -2.15
N LEU A 921 3.69 -29.15 -2.12
CA LEU A 921 4.47 -29.22 -0.88
C LEU A 921 5.12 -27.85 -0.65
N THR A 922 6.07 -27.45 -1.50
CA THR A 922 6.81 -26.19 -1.29
C THR A 922 6.11 -24.94 -1.85
N GLY A 923 5.01 -25.10 -2.57
CA GLY A 923 4.24 -23.99 -3.14
C GLY A 923 5.06 -23.15 -4.13
N ARG A 924 4.78 -21.84 -4.15
CA ARG A 924 5.47 -20.89 -5.04
C ARG A 924 6.91 -20.58 -4.61
N SER A 925 7.25 -20.71 -3.32
CA SER A 925 8.62 -20.47 -2.84
C SER A 925 9.62 -21.48 -3.39
N GLY A 926 9.20 -22.75 -3.57
CA GLY A 926 10.03 -23.78 -4.19
C GLY A 926 9.94 -23.85 -5.71
N ALA A 927 9.19 -22.96 -6.36
CA ALA A 927 8.92 -23.05 -7.78
C ALA A 927 10.14 -22.66 -8.63
N TRP A 928 10.33 -23.40 -9.71
CA TRP A 928 11.32 -23.08 -10.74
C TRP A 928 10.77 -22.05 -11.70
N HIS A 929 11.58 -21.08 -12.12
CA HIS A 929 11.18 -20.03 -13.05
C HIS A 929 12.12 -20.00 -14.27
N TRP A 930 11.54 -19.86 -15.46
CA TRP A 930 12.29 -19.64 -16.69
C TRP A 930 11.64 -18.52 -17.51
N GLN A 931 12.44 -17.59 -18.03
CA GLN A 931 11.93 -16.44 -18.78
C GLN A 931 12.63 -16.28 -20.13
N GLU A 932 13.96 -16.29 -20.12
CA GLU A 932 14.77 -16.10 -21.32
C GLU A 932 14.77 -17.32 -22.24
N LYS A 933 14.84 -17.05 -23.55
CA LYS A 933 14.99 -18.05 -24.60
C LYS A 933 16.19 -18.95 -24.31
N ARG A 934 15.96 -20.25 -24.31
CA ARG A 934 17.00 -21.26 -24.05
C ARG A 934 16.67 -22.57 -24.75
N GLU A 935 17.71 -23.27 -25.17
CA GLU A 935 17.59 -24.64 -25.67
C GLU A 935 17.30 -25.61 -24.51
N TRP A 936 17.05 -26.89 -24.86
CA TRP A 936 16.72 -27.94 -23.90
C TRP A 936 17.71 -28.00 -22.73
N GLN A 937 17.18 -27.81 -21.52
CA GLN A 937 17.92 -27.87 -20.27
C GLN A 937 17.24 -28.85 -19.33
N ARG A 938 18.02 -29.74 -18.72
CA ARG A 938 17.52 -30.62 -17.66
C ARG A 938 17.43 -29.86 -16.33
N PHE A 939 16.33 -30.02 -15.62
CA PHE A 939 16.15 -29.57 -14.24
C PHE A 939 15.93 -30.77 -13.31
N GLU A 940 16.24 -30.57 -12.03
CA GLU A 940 16.08 -31.58 -10.99
C GLU A 940 15.78 -30.90 -9.65
N MET A 941 14.89 -31.49 -8.86
CA MET A 941 14.57 -31.00 -7.53
C MET A 941 14.14 -32.14 -6.59
N LEU A 942 14.41 -31.94 -5.30
CA LEU A 942 14.02 -32.85 -4.23
C LEU A 942 12.86 -32.23 -3.42
N ARG A 943 11.96 -33.07 -2.92
CA ARG A 943 10.89 -32.69 -1.98
C ARG A 943 10.75 -33.74 -0.90
N GLU A 944 10.47 -33.31 0.33
CA GLU A 944 10.19 -34.21 1.46
C GLU A 944 8.69 -34.13 1.75
N ALA A 945 8.02 -35.28 1.75
CA ALA A 945 6.62 -35.37 2.12
C ALA A 945 6.51 -35.47 3.65
N TYR A 946 5.89 -34.48 4.29
CA TYR A 946 5.74 -34.45 5.75
C TYR A 946 4.47 -35.12 6.26
N GLN A 947 3.50 -35.32 5.38
CA GLN A 947 2.19 -35.90 5.69
C GLN A 947 1.75 -36.80 4.54
N ASP A 948 0.93 -37.79 4.84
CA ASP A 948 0.26 -38.59 3.82
C ASP A 948 -0.72 -37.71 3.05
N GLY A 949 -0.70 -37.78 1.72
CA GLY A 949 -1.61 -36.97 0.91
C GLY A 949 -1.32 -36.98 -0.58
N PRO A 950 -2.09 -36.22 -1.37
CA PRO A 950 -1.82 -36.04 -2.79
C PRO A 950 -0.65 -35.08 -3.00
N PHE A 951 0.29 -35.45 -3.87
CA PHE A 951 1.31 -34.60 -4.45
C PHE A 951 0.93 -34.25 -5.90
N ALA A 952 1.02 -32.97 -6.28
CA ALA A 952 0.72 -32.55 -7.64
C ALA A 952 1.69 -31.44 -8.10
N LEU A 953 2.09 -31.52 -9.38
CA LEU A 953 2.87 -30.51 -10.06
C LEU A 953 1.95 -29.56 -10.84
N THR A 954 2.31 -28.28 -10.86
CA THR A 954 1.60 -27.24 -11.62
C THR A 954 2.58 -26.43 -12.46
N ILE A 955 2.32 -26.37 -13.77
CA ILE A 955 3.06 -25.56 -14.75
C ILE A 955 2.21 -24.34 -15.10
N THR A 956 2.74 -23.14 -14.92
CA THR A 956 2.04 -21.89 -15.25
C THR A 956 2.88 -21.04 -16.19
N LEU A 957 2.31 -20.64 -17.33
CA LEU A 957 2.87 -19.63 -18.22
C LEU A 957 2.22 -18.28 -17.89
N HIS A 958 3.00 -17.33 -17.38
CA HIS A 958 2.50 -16.04 -16.89
C HIS A 958 2.48 -14.94 -17.96
N GLY A 959 3.19 -15.12 -19.06
CA GLY A 959 3.35 -14.12 -20.12
C GLY A 959 3.09 -14.66 -21.52
N LEU A 960 3.28 -13.81 -22.52
CA LEU A 960 3.28 -14.17 -23.94
C LEU A 960 4.61 -14.83 -24.30
N GLY A 961 4.57 -16.08 -24.74
CA GLY A 961 5.77 -16.86 -25.05
C GLY A 961 5.44 -18.29 -25.44
N GLU A 962 6.49 -19.07 -25.68
CA GLU A 962 6.38 -20.49 -26.03
C GLU A 962 7.39 -21.30 -25.22
N VAL A 963 6.89 -22.29 -24.49
CA VAL A 963 7.67 -23.17 -23.63
C VAL A 963 7.31 -24.63 -23.91
N GLN A 964 8.32 -25.49 -23.90
CA GLN A 964 8.19 -26.92 -24.11
C GLN A 964 8.76 -27.69 -22.89
N PHE A 965 8.07 -28.74 -22.48
CA PHE A 965 8.49 -29.67 -21.43
C PHE A 965 8.52 -31.11 -21.96
N ASP A 966 9.50 -31.88 -21.51
CA ASP A 966 9.72 -33.27 -21.95
C ASP A 966 10.28 -34.13 -20.80
N ASP A 967 10.06 -35.44 -20.85
CA ASP A 967 10.45 -36.44 -19.84
C ASP A 967 10.25 -36.00 -18.39
N LEU A 968 9.04 -35.55 -18.02
CA LEU A 968 8.74 -35.18 -16.63
C LEU A 968 8.57 -36.44 -15.76
N GLU A 969 9.45 -36.57 -14.77
CA GLU A 969 9.51 -37.73 -13.89
C GLU A 969 9.36 -37.33 -12.42
N VAL A 970 8.61 -38.14 -11.67
CA VAL A 970 8.51 -38.08 -10.21
C VAL A 970 8.88 -39.45 -9.67
N ILE A 971 10.07 -39.56 -9.08
CA ILE A 971 10.60 -40.78 -8.50
C ILE A 971 10.55 -40.66 -6.99
N SER A 972 10.01 -41.67 -6.31
CA SER A 972 10.01 -41.72 -4.84
C SER A 972 11.20 -42.51 -4.30
N HIS A 973 11.72 -42.01 -3.19
CA HIS A 973 12.72 -42.66 -2.35
C HIS A 973 12.14 -42.81 -0.94
N ASP A 974 12.24 -44.01 -0.38
CA ASP A 974 11.90 -44.29 1.02
C ASP A 974 13.22 -44.40 1.81
N PRO A 975 13.80 -43.29 2.33
CA PRO A 975 14.99 -43.36 3.16
C PRO A 975 14.68 -43.97 4.54
N PRO A 976 15.65 -44.63 5.20
CA PRO A 976 15.46 -45.10 6.58
C PRO A 976 15.27 -43.90 7.53
N GLY A 977 14.36 -44.02 8.50
CA GLY A 977 14.00 -42.92 9.41
C GLY A 977 15.15 -42.45 10.30
N GLU A 978 15.15 -41.17 10.71
CA GLU A 978 16.23 -40.52 11.49
C GLU A 978 16.62 -41.27 12.79
N SER A 979 15.67 -41.92 13.47
CA SER A 979 15.95 -42.69 14.70
C SER A 979 16.78 -43.97 14.46
N GLN A 980 16.70 -44.57 13.26
CA GLN A 980 17.50 -45.75 12.89
C GLN A 980 18.94 -45.37 12.51
N LEU A 981 19.15 -44.12 12.09
CA LEU A 981 20.45 -43.57 11.73
C LEU A 981 21.32 -43.25 12.96
N ALA A 982 20.70 -42.86 14.09
CA ALA A 982 21.40 -42.63 15.36
C ALA A 982 21.96 -43.93 15.95
N THR A 983 21.22 -45.04 15.84
CA THR A 983 21.62 -46.35 16.37
C THR A 983 22.77 -46.99 15.57
N HIS A 984 22.84 -46.75 14.26
CA HIS A 984 23.94 -47.27 13.42
C HIS A 984 25.24 -46.46 13.54
N SER A 985 25.18 -45.20 13.99
CA SER A 985 26.39 -44.37 14.17
C SER A 985 27.19 -44.69 15.43
N GLU A 986 26.62 -45.36 16.44
CA GLU A 986 27.37 -45.82 17.62
C GLU A 986 28.14 -47.13 17.38
N THR A 987 27.79 -47.90 16.36
CA THR A 987 28.41 -49.22 16.06
C THR A 987 29.47 -49.21 14.96
N ALA A 988 29.74 -48.07 14.31
CA ALA A 988 30.69 -47.99 13.20
C ALA A 988 32.07 -47.50 13.66
N THR A 989 32.90 -48.41 14.18
CA THR A 989 34.34 -48.20 14.44
C THR A 989 35.18 -48.41 13.17
N GLU A 990 35.08 -47.50 12.19
CA GLU A 990 36.13 -47.32 11.16
C GLU A 990 35.95 -45.95 10.45
N PRO A 991 37.03 -45.21 10.15
CA PRO A 991 36.93 -43.90 9.51
C PRO A 991 36.66 -44.08 8.01
N GLU A 992 35.39 -44.09 7.61
CA GLU A 992 35.02 -44.01 6.19
C GLU A 992 35.59 -42.72 5.57
N SER A 993 36.38 -42.89 4.51
CA SER A 993 37.01 -41.80 3.79
C SER A 993 35.99 -40.74 3.33
N LYS A 994 36.38 -39.46 3.38
CA LYS A 994 35.59 -38.30 2.89
C LYS A 994 35.06 -38.45 1.45
N ALA A 995 35.57 -39.42 0.67
CA ALA A 995 35.15 -39.68 -0.70
C ALA A 995 33.78 -40.38 -0.81
N GLY A 996 33.36 -41.18 0.19
CA GLY A 996 32.13 -41.98 0.13
C GLY A 996 30.82 -41.20 0.33
N ARG A 997 30.84 -40.16 1.18
CA ARG A 997 29.65 -39.33 1.49
C ARG A 997 29.12 -38.51 0.31
N PHE A 998 29.94 -38.26 -0.70
CA PHE A 998 29.62 -37.42 -1.86
C PHE A 998 29.30 -38.21 -3.13
N ASP A 999 29.27 -39.55 -3.05
CA ASP A 999 29.17 -40.43 -4.20
C ASP A 999 27.71 -40.58 -4.70
N PHE A 1000 26.71 -40.23 -3.88
CA PHE A 1000 25.29 -40.23 -4.27
C PHE A 1000 24.99 -39.31 -5.47
N LEU A 1001 25.53 -38.08 -5.46
CA LEU A 1001 25.40 -37.14 -6.59
C LEU A 1001 26.09 -37.64 -7.88
N LYS A 1002 26.99 -38.63 -7.78
CA LYS A 1002 27.63 -39.31 -8.91
C LYS A 1002 26.92 -40.60 -9.33
N ARG A 1003 25.99 -41.12 -8.52
CA ARG A 1003 25.26 -42.39 -8.71
C ARG A 1003 23.91 -42.22 -9.41
N PHE A 1004 23.51 -41.00 -9.77
CA PHE A 1004 22.43 -40.76 -10.70
C PHE A 1004 22.78 -41.36 -12.08
N PRO A 1005 21.81 -41.91 -12.82
CA PRO A 1005 22.08 -42.71 -14.01
C PRO A 1005 22.97 -41.96 -14.99
N LYS A 1006 24.09 -42.61 -15.37
CA LYS A 1006 24.87 -42.19 -16.53
C LYS A 1006 23.96 -42.27 -17.76
N LEU A 1007 23.72 -41.10 -18.35
CA LEU A 1007 23.29 -40.81 -19.72
C LEU A 1007 23.08 -42.06 -20.62
N PRO A 1008 21.91 -42.23 -21.27
CA PRO A 1008 21.96 -42.61 -22.67
C PRO A 1008 22.65 -41.45 -23.41
N GLN A 1009 23.76 -41.75 -24.08
CA GLN A 1009 24.41 -40.80 -24.97
C GLN A 1009 23.39 -40.34 -26.01
N LEU A 1010 23.31 -39.02 -26.25
CA LEU A 1010 22.67 -38.48 -27.44
C LEU A 1010 23.17 -39.26 -28.67
N PRO A 1011 22.30 -39.71 -29.59
CA PRO A 1011 22.76 -40.00 -30.94
C PRO A 1011 23.37 -38.72 -31.51
N LYS A 1012 24.55 -38.85 -32.12
CA LYS A 1012 25.30 -37.76 -32.73
C LYS A 1012 24.51 -37.01 -33.79
#